data_AF-A0A0F0CDE8-F1
#
_entry.id   AF-A0A0F0CDE8-F1
#
_cell.length_a   1.000
_cell.length_b   1.000
_cell.length_c   1.000
_cell.angle_alpha   90.00
_cell.angle_beta   90.00
_cell.angle_gamma   90.00
#
_symmetry.space_group_name_H-M   'P 1'
#
loop_
_entity.id
_entity.type
_entity.pdbx_description
1 polymer ?
#
loop_
_entity_poly.entity_id
_entity_poly.type
_entity_poly.pdbx_seq_one_letter_code
_entity_poly.pdbx_strand_id
1 'polypeptide(L)'
;MATVDEILTRQAYAAGDETWTKDNNYPSYTMYAEPEYVPVTNKRIADFNDQVSVKGEQNAQFVGFQLPRYDDAMDLIKQNLYIHYQTVYGGSDGVPCNVSWSDNYVRMCWMIPGQATQEPGSIQMMIYATGTDSVGDRTVWKTLPATYTIHDGLEIGGGIPEPDQSWYEQFVAQMEDKVFTAQGYANDAQASKTAAAGSATAAAQSADASAQALAENKDYVESQKETFVGYNKRETDLKYANALTGSASGTGRVTVGDAWEAPIPDLEVAGKSDQFTTTGAQLFDISTVGAKQSNGIIFSPSKDGVIEAIGTATGYAYVKLLSDYSLEAGDYYISGCPSGGSTTTYLLNVTVNLTDNTRESYIDSGDGVSFPILNGDTVTVLMSLNSGVSGPLVFKPMLSKGSAKIPWEPYTGGQPSPSPDYPQPIISTGTVSTGAQLLDTEAYELGTFGNATGNPNDSEITYRWLQYIPVTEGSTIYFKKPLCICYYDSDKRFVSCDESPGIYQRLVPQTAAFIRCRTFAGDFADFNHRDYMISNNPISAWEPYTGGKPSPSEEYPQPLDVTVTGAQLMDTSRMARTHNEVLFSVKEDGSILVTGNTLQNPANSAVASTNLSPGTYCVSGSVPIGNTKIFVKAKKWYSDGTSVVINDTSFIVDGTETKIDYFIQLNQGISEFSKIVYPMLNAGPTALPWQSYQSGTATITLTEPLHGIGDVRDRIMCKDGEWGIERYCPTITFDGSTDEKWNEASTNDAAKKRYNCKVGGRSADLIHQTALCSHFPLIGAGGTLGNIRGFTIANDYIQLYLDGRPLEEFKTWLQEHPITLVYQLDTPTWEPLPAATQSALNALTTFTGTTHITITAGGPEPDVAVEYVQDTRAVIADIMAQIDEIRNGGTT
;
A
#
# COMPACT_ATOMS: atom_id res chain seq x y z
N MET A 1 84.91 17.70 25.71
CA MET A 1 85.93 17.31 24.70
C MET A 1 86.30 18.58 23.97
N ALA A 2 87.56 19.00 24.06
CA ALA A 2 88.04 20.17 23.34
C ALA A 2 88.51 19.76 21.94
N THR A 3 88.12 20.52 20.92
CA THR A 3 88.61 20.36 19.55
C THR A 3 90.06 20.81 19.44
N VAL A 4 90.79 20.30 18.45
CA VAL A 4 92.19 20.69 18.18
C VAL A 4 92.30 22.21 17.93
N ASP A 5 91.25 22.84 17.41
CA ASP A 5 91.16 24.29 17.23
C ASP A 5 90.96 25.07 18.55
N GLU A 6 90.32 24.47 19.57
CA GLU A 6 90.18 25.05 20.93
C GLU A 6 91.48 24.92 21.75
N ILE A 7 92.35 23.96 21.42
CA ILE A 7 93.69 23.84 22.02
C ILE A 7 94.68 24.81 21.34
N LEU A 8 94.54 25.04 20.03
CA LEU A 8 95.41 25.96 19.28
C LEU A 8 95.07 27.45 19.47
N THR A 9 93.88 27.78 20.00
CA THR A 9 93.52 29.16 20.40
C THR A 9 93.91 29.51 21.84
N ARG A 10 94.26 28.54 22.68
CA ARG A 10 94.80 28.81 24.04
C ARG A 10 96.27 29.26 24.04
N GLN A 11 97.04 29.04 22.97
CA GLN A 11 98.43 29.52 22.82
C GLN A 11 98.56 30.92 22.19
N ALA A 12 97.70 31.87 22.57
CA ALA A 12 97.93 33.28 22.23
C ALA A 12 98.82 33.92 23.32
N TYR A 13 100.11 34.10 22.98
CA TYR A 13 101.22 34.68 23.77
C TYR A 13 102.15 33.70 24.50
N ALA A 14 102.61 32.66 23.80
CA ALA A 14 103.86 32.00 24.16
C ALA A 14 105.03 33.02 24.13
N ALA A 15 105.76 33.09 25.25
CA ALA A 15 106.82 34.04 25.56
C ALA A 15 108.13 33.83 24.76
N GLY A 16 108.06 33.73 23.43
CA GLY A 16 109.20 33.36 22.58
C GLY A 16 110.13 34.49 22.14
N ASP A 17 109.62 35.65 21.73
CA ASP A 17 110.41 36.60 20.91
C ASP A 17 110.39 38.07 21.39
N GLU A 18 110.00 38.34 22.64
CA GLU A 18 109.96 39.72 23.18
C GLU A 18 110.88 39.94 24.37
N THR A 19 111.55 41.09 24.41
CA THR A 19 112.34 41.53 25.57
C THR A 19 111.44 42.28 26.55
N TRP A 20 111.36 41.79 27.79
CA TRP A 20 110.48 42.35 28.82
C TRP A 20 111.24 43.25 29.79
N THR A 21 110.73 44.46 29.98
CA THR A 21 111.20 45.44 30.95
C THR A 21 110.23 45.49 32.13
N LYS A 22 110.73 45.30 33.35
CA LYS A 22 109.93 45.41 34.57
C LYS A 22 109.56 46.87 34.84
N ASP A 23 108.31 47.11 35.24
CA ASP A 23 107.88 48.39 35.79
C ASP A 23 108.06 48.40 37.32
N ASN A 24 108.92 49.29 37.82
CA ASN A 24 109.24 49.38 39.24
C ASN A 24 108.24 50.24 40.04
N ASN A 25 107.21 50.81 39.39
CA ASN A 25 106.15 51.57 40.08
C ASN A 25 105.08 50.68 40.73
N TYR A 26 105.03 49.39 40.38
CA TYR A 26 104.06 48.43 40.90
C TYR A 26 104.71 47.44 41.88
N PRO A 27 103.96 46.90 42.84
CA PRO A 27 104.44 45.83 43.72
C PRO A 27 104.98 44.64 42.93
N SER A 28 106.05 44.02 43.42
CA SER A 28 106.66 42.86 42.78
C SER A 28 106.91 41.75 43.79
N TYR A 29 106.41 40.56 43.49
CA TYR A 29 106.47 39.35 44.32
C TYR A 29 107.35 38.31 43.62
N THR A 30 108.42 37.87 44.29
CA THR A 30 109.44 36.96 43.73
C THR A 30 109.08 35.48 43.79
N MET A 31 108.06 35.11 44.57
CA MET A 31 107.62 33.71 44.74
C MET A 31 106.50 33.29 43.79
N TYR A 32 106.04 34.21 42.93
CA TYR A 32 105.00 33.92 41.95
C TYR A 32 105.56 34.06 40.53
N ALA A 33 105.46 32.97 39.77
CA ALA A 33 105.78 32.92 38.34
C ALA A 33 104.55 32.37 37.62
N GLU A 34 103.89 33.22 36.82
CA GLU A 34 102.72 32.80 36.07
C GLU A 34 103.14 31.93 34.86
N PRO A 35 102.65 30.69 34.74
CA PRO A 35 103.01 29.82 33.62
C PRO A 35 102.36 30.29 32.30
N GLU A 36 101.21 30.97 32.35
CA GLU A 36 100.45 31.43 31.18
C GLU A 36 99.61 32.68 31.52
N TYR A 37 99.68 33.73 30.69
CA TYR A 37 98.93 34.98 30.91
C TYR A 37 97.61 34.97 30.14
N VAL A 38 96.52 35.40 30.77
CA VAL A 38 95.20 35.54 30.16
C VAL A 38 95.23 36.68 29.13
N PRO A 39 94.92 36.43 27.85
CA PRO A 39 94.96 37.46 26.82
C PRO A 39 93.79 38.45 26.99
N VAL A 40 94.12 39.74 26.91
CA VAL A 40 93.15 40.84 26.81
C VAL A 40 93.23 41.43 25.42
N THR A 41 92.22 41.19 24.58
CA THR A 41 92.19 41.66 23.19
C THR A 41 90.87 42.36 22.90
N ASN A 42 90.94 43.50 22.20
CA ASN A 42 89.77 44.33 21.88
C ASN A 42 88.91 44.65 23.12
N LYS A 43 89.58 45.03 24.22
CA LYS A 43 88.99 45.30 25.55
C LYS A 43 88.21 44.13 26.17
N ARG A 44 88.36 42.90 25.70
CA ARG A 44 87.75 41.70 26.26
C ARG A 44 88.82 40.86 26.95
N ILE A 45 88.53 40.44 28.18
CA ILE A 45 89.35 39.51 28.93
C ILE A 45 88.86 38.10 28.56
N ALA A 46 89.76 37.22 28.11
CA ALA A 46 89.43 35.81 27.85
C ALA A 46 89.00 35.11 29.15
N ASP A 47 88.33 33.97 29.06
CA ASP A 47 87.93 33.22 30.26
C ASP A 47 89.16 32.78 31.07
N PHE A 48 89.14 33.04 32.38
CA PHE A 48 90.23 32.77 33.32
C PHE A 48 89.77 32.03 34.57
N ASN A 49 88.57 31.42 34.52
CA ASN A 49 88.03 30.61 35.62
C ASN A 49 88.73 29.25 35.78
N ASP A 50 89.72 28.92 34.94
CA ASP A 50 90.66 27.82 35.21
C ASP A 50 91.47 28.10 36.50
N GLN A 51 91.63 29.37 36.90
CA GLN A 51 92.18 29.74 38.21
C GLN A 51 91.11 29.61 39.31
N VAL A 52 91.26 28.60 40.17
CA VAL A 52 90.34 28.34 41.28
C VAL A 52 90.66 29.23 42.48
N SER A 53 89.76 30.17 42.81
CA SER A 53 89.73 30.85 44.12
C SER A 53 88.58 30.31 44.97
N VAL A 54 88.83 30.15 46.26
CA VAL A 54 87.90 29.53 47.21
C VAL A 54 87.48 30.54 48.28
N LYS A 55 86.23 30.42 48.78
CA LYS A 55 85.71 31.24 49.87
C LYS A 55 86.71 31.29 51.04
N GLY A 56 87.04 32.50 51.49
CA GLY A 56 87.90 32.73 52.66
C GLY A 56 89.41 32.80 52.38
N GLU A 57 89.88 32.53 51.16
CA GLU A 57 91.29 32.75 50.79
C GLU A 57 91.64 34.25 50.80
N GLN A 58 92.86 34.63 51.23
CA GLN A 58 93.29 36.03 51.22
C GLN A 58 94.70 36.18 50.65
N ASN A 59 94.83 36.93 49.55
CA ASN A 59 96.13 37.26 48.91
C ASN A 59 96.98 36.02 48.55
N ALA A 60 96.34 34.86 48.40
CA ALA A 60 96.98 33.58 48.13
C ALA A 60 97.03 33.25 46.64
N GLN A 61 96.06 33.76 45.87
CA GLN A 61 95.90 33.52 44.44
C GLN A 61 96.28 34.75 43.63
N PHE A 62 96.81 34.50 42.45
CA PHE A 62 97.14 35.52 41.46
C PHE A 62 96.60 35.11 40.09
N VAL A 63 96.20 36.09 39.28
CA VAL A 63 95.82 35.88 37.87
C VAL A 63 96.64 36.82 37.00
N GLY A 64 97.42 36.27 36.07
CA GLY A 64 98.19 37.04 35.10
C GLY A 64 97.35 37.46 33.89
N PHE A 65 97.47 38.72 33.47
CA PHE A 65 96.86 39.27 32.25
C PHE A 65 97.92 39.84 31.31
N GLN A 66 97.77 39.61 30.01
CA GLN A 66 98.56 40.25 28.96
C GLN A 66 97.69 41.14 28.08
N LEU A 67 98.11 42.40 27.94
CA LEU A 67 97.37 43.48 27.29
C LEU A 67 98.21 44.08 26.15
N PRO A 68 97.61 44.62 25.09
CA PRO A 68 98.32 45.45 24.12
C PRO A 68 98.89 46.69 24.81
N ARG A 69 100.16 47.03 24.53
CA ARG A 69 100.79 48.24 25.06
C ARG A 69 100.14 49.50 24.49
N TYR A 70 99.83 49.49 23.19
CA TYR A 70 99.17 50.58 22.52
C TYR A 70 97.73 50.18 22.20
N ASP A 71 96.77 50.82 22.87
CA ASP A 71 95.34 50.59 22.63
C ASP A 71 94.57 51.91 22.75
N ASP A 72 93.56 52.11 21.91
CA ASP A 72 92.81 53.37 21.80
C ASP A 72 93.68 54.64 21.74
N ALA A 73 94.79 54.58 20.99
CA ALA A 73 95.80 55.65 20.87
C ALA A 73 96.50 56.04 22.20
N MET A 74 96.43 55.19 23.23
CA MET A 74 97.12 55.36 24.51
C MET A 74 98.28 54.36 24.63
N ASP A 75 99.44 54.84 25.12
CA ASP A 75 100.52 53.96 25.57
C ASP A 75 100.27 53.58 27.03
N LEU A 76 99.84 52.36 27.28
CA LEU A 76 99.42 51.88 28.62
C LEU A 76 100.57 51.89 29.62
N ILE A 77 101.84 51.85 29.19
CA ILE A 77 102.98 51.97 30.12
C ILE A 77 103.15 53.37 30.70
N LYS A 78 102.49 54.39 30.12
CA LYS A 78 102.47 55.76 30.64
C LYS A 78 101.26 56.04 31.52
N GLN A 79 100.39 55.05 31.71
CA GLN A 79 99.17 55.14 32.50
C GLN A 79 99.31 54.37 33.81
N ASN A 80 98.50 54.73 34.80
CA ASN A 80 98.35 53.97 36.05
C ASN A 80 97.29 52.90 35.87
N LEU A 81 97.67 51.63 36.04
CA LEU A 81 96.84 50.44 35.85
C LEU A 81 96.16 50.04 37.16
N TYR A 82 94.93 49.57 37.04
CA TYR A 82 94.07 49.16 38.15
C TYR A 82 93.16 47.99 37.73
N ILE A 83 92.71 47.23 38.73
CA ILE A 83 91.71 46.17 38.57
C ILE A 83 90.51 46.52 39.44
N HIS A 84 89.33 46.72 38.84
CA HIS A 84 88.08 46.90 39.57
C HIS A 84 87.34 45.58 39.68
N TYR A 85 86.78 45.26 40.85
CA TYR A 85 85.91 44.10 41.03
C TYR A 85 84.69 44.42 41.89
N GLN A 86 83.58 43.73 41.64
CA GLN A 86 82.30 43.91 42.30
C GLN A 86 81.83 42.63 42.96
N THR A 87 81.58 42.73 44.27
CA THR A 87 81.06 41.66 45.12
C THR A 87 79.63 41.98 45.58
N VAL A 88 78.95 41.02 46.21
CA VAL A 88 77.63 41.25 46.84
C VAL A 88 77.66 42.33 47.93
N TYR A 89 78.85 42.65 48.46
CA TYR A 89 79.05 43.67 49.49
C TYR A 89 79.51 45.03 48.93
N GLY A 90 79.67 45.16 47.60
CA GLY A 90 80.10 46.38 46.92
C GLY A 90 81.34 46.20 46.04
N GLY A 91 81.72 47.27 45.34
CA GLY A 91 82.89 47.31 44.46
C GLY A 91 84.15 47.88 45.13
N SER A 92 85.32 47.38 44.73
CA SER A 92 86.62 47.87 45.21
C SER A 92 87.67 47.81 44.09
N ASP A 93 88.73 48.60 44.23
CA ASP A 93 89.87 48.63 43.30
C ASP A 93 91.09 47.93 43.89
N GLY A 94 91.79 47.16 43.06
CA GLY A 94 93.07 46.53 43.33
C GLY A 94 94.19 47.13 42.47
N VAL A 95 95.37 47.27 43.06
CA VAL A 95 96.59 47.68 42.34
C VAL A 95 97.26 46.41 41.77
N PRO A 96 97.53 46.34 40.45
CA PRO A 96 98.20 45.20 39.86
C PRO A 96 99.64 45.07 40.38
N CYS A 97 100.17 43.85 40.33
CA CYS A 97 101.53 43.53 40.71
C CYS A 97 102.26 42.81 39.56
N ASN A 98 103.57 42.65 39.71
CA ASN A 98 104.44 41.99 38.71
C ASN A 98 104.28 42.59 37.30
N VAL A 99 104.12 43.92 37.22
CA VAL A 99 103.92 44.62 35.95
C VAL A 99 105.22 44.68 35.15
N SER A 100 105.15 44.31 33.88
CA SER A 100 106.26 44.38 32.94
C SER A 100 105.75 44.66 31.53
N TRP A 101 106.60 45.15 30.65
CA TRP A 101 106.20 45.53 29.29
C TRP A 101 107.26 45.20 28.26
N SER A 102 106.83 45.00 27.03
CA SER A 102 107.65 44.83 25.84
C SER A 102 107.35 45.94 24.83
N ASP A 103 107.90 45.83 23.62
CA ASP A 103 107.57 46.78 22.55
C ASP A 103 106.07 46.75 22.19
N ASN A 104 105.39 45.62 22.37
CA ASN A 104 103.99 45.44 21.93
C ASN A 104 102.99 45.20 23.06
N TYR A 105 103.41 44.73 24.23
CA TYR A 105 102.49 44.25 25.27
C TYR A 105 102.85 44.73 26.67
N VAL A 106 101.85 44.73 27.55
CA VAL A 106 101.98 44.90 29.00
C VAL A 106 101.48 43.63 29.67
N ARG A 107 102.25 43.08 30.60
CA ARG A 107 101.86 42.01 31.50
C ARG A 107 101.64 42.57 32.88
N MET A 108 100.57 42.13 33.53
CA MET A 108 100.27 42.47 34.92
C MET A 108 99.62 41.29 35.63
N CYS A 109 99.67 41.27 36.95
CA CYS A 109 99.02 40.22 37.74
C CYS A 109 98.06 40.84 38.75
N TRP A 110 96.86 40.28 38.86
CA TRP A 110 95.91 40.61 39.92
C TRP A 110 96.11 39.63 41.07
N MET A 111 96.59 40.12 42.22
CA MET A 111 96.53 39.35 43.47
C MET A 111 95.11 39.41 44.00
N ILE A 112 94.44 38.26 44.12
CA ILE A 112 93.04 38.19 44.52
C ILE A 112 92.92 38.61 46.00
N PRO A 113 92.25 39.74 46.30
CA PRO A 113 92.15 40.23 47.66
C PRO A 113 91.11 39.43 48.44
N GLY A 114 91.30 39.32 49.76
CA GLY A 114 90.37 38.60 50.64
C GLY A 114 88.92 39.11 50.61
N GLN A 115 88.69 40.34 50.14
CA GLN A 115 87.35 40.87 49.92
C GLN A 115 86.65 40.22 48.71
N ALA A 116 87.39 39.88 47.66
CA ALA A 116 86.83 39.26 46.46
C ALA A 116 86.31 37.83 46.73
N THR A 117 86.89 37.15 47.72
CA THR A 117 86.62 35.74 48.08
C THR A 117 85.73 35.60 49.32
N GLN A 118 85.00 36.65 49.74
CA GLN A 118 84.21 36.62 50.98
C GLN A 118 83.01 35.67 50.92
N GLU A 119 82.38 35.52 49.77
CA GLU A 119 81.27 34.59 49.56
C GLU A 119 81.48 33.78 48.27
N PRO A 120 80.94 32.56 48.22
CA PRO A 120 80.97 31.77 47.00
C PRO A 120 79.99 32.34 45.97
N GLY A 121 80.30 32.13 44.70
CA GLY A 121 79.52 32.61 43.57
C GLY A 121 80.35 33.44 42.59
N SER A 122 79.67 33.99 41.59
CA SER A 122 80.33 34.76 40.53
C SER A 122 80.42 36.25 40.89
N ILE A 123 81.62 36.82 40.77
CA ILE A 123 81.89 38.26 40.86
C ILE A 123 82.22 38.83 39.48
N GLN A 124 82.03 40.13 39.28
CA GLN A 124 82.43 40.82 38.05
C GLN A 124 83.72 41.60 38.26
N MET A 125 84.63 41.59 37.29
CA MET A 125 85.87 42.36 37.32
C MET A 125 86.21 43.00 35.97
N MET A 126 86.97 44.09 35.98
CA MET A 126 87.49 44.75 34.78
C MET A 126 88.87 45.36 35.07
N ILE A 127 89.67 45.52 34.02
CA ILE A 127 90.94 46.23 34.10
C ILE A 127 90.73 47.64 33.57
N TYR A 128 91.32 48.64 34.22
CA TYR A 128 91.33 50.00 33.72
C TYR A 128 92.67 50.70 33.94
N ALA A 129 92.94 51.70 33.11
CA ALA A 129 94.11 52.55 33.20
C ALA A 129 93.70 54.01 33.27
N THR A 130 94.44 54.82 34.03
CA THR A 130 94.22 56.27 34.11
C THR A 130 95.50 57.05 33.97
N GLY A 131 95.45 58.19 33.31
CA GLY A 131 96.59 59.11 33.24
C GLY A 131 96.16 60.43 32.63
N THR A 132 97.10 61.09 31.97
CA THR A 132 96.84 62.35 31.27
C THR A 132 97.33 62.29 29.84
N ASP A 133 96.62 62.94 28.92
CA ASP A 133 97.07 63.07 27.52
C ASP A 133 98.16 64.14 27.35
N SER A 134 98.52 64.45 26.10
CA SER A 134 99.57 65.43 25.77
C SER A 134 99.20 66.88 26.08
N VAL A 135 97.95 67.19 26.42
CA VAL A 135 97.48 68.53 26.81
C VAL A 135 97.11 68.62 28.30
N GLY A 136 97.18 67.51 29.04
CA GLY A 136 97.02 67.44 30.50
C GLY A 136 95.63 66.98 30.96
N ASP A 137 94.74 66.58 30.06
CA ASP A 137 93.40 66.11 30.40
C ASP A 137 93.41 64.67 30.90
N ARG A 138 92.54 64.35 31.88
CA ARG A 138 92.45 63.01 32.46
C ARG A 138 91.90 62.02 31.45
N THR A 139 92.65 60.95 31.19
CA THR A 139 92.25 59.84 30.32
C THR A 139 91.93 58.60 31.15
N VAL A 140 90.95 57.80 30.67
CA VAL A 140 90.55 56.53 31.29
C VAL A 140 90.34 55.47 30.21
N TRP A 141 91.15 54.42 30.24
CA TRP A 141 90.99 53.22 29.40
C TRP A 141 90.37 52.09 30.24
N LYS A 142 89.44 51.29 29.69
CA LYS A 142 88.73 50.22 30.41
C LYS A 142 88.48 49.00 29.53
N THR A 143 88.49 47.81 30.12
CA THR A 143 87.95 46.58 29.51
C THR A 143 86.44 46.46 29.73
N LEU A 144 85.78 45.55 29.01
CA LEU A 144 84.47 45.03 29.39
C LEU A 144 84.59 44.21 30.68
N PRO A 145 83.51 44.14 31.49
CA PRO A 145 83.49 43.30 32.68
C PRO A 145 83.57 41.82 32.28
N ALA A 146 84.41 41.07 32.99
CA ALA A 146 84.54 39.63 32.92
C ALA A 146 84.07 39.00 34.23
N THR A 147 83.58 37.77 34.15
CA THR A 147 83.07 37.03 35.32
C THR A 147 84.17 36.17 35.91
N TYR A 148 84.37 36.27 37.22
CA TYR A 148 85.27 35.42 38.00
C TYR A 148 84.51 34.65 39.07
N THR A 149 84.71 33.35 39.16
CA THR A 149 83.95 32.44 40.03
C THR A 149 84.75 32.14 41.29
N ILE A 150 84.15 32.44 42.44
CA ILE A 150 84.65 32.03 43.75
C ILE A 150 83.92 30.74 44.14
N HIS A 151 84.69 29.68 44.32
CA HIS A 151 84.15 28.39 44.73
C HIS A 151 83.87 28.37 46.22
N ASP A 152 82.85 27.61 46.61
CA ASP A 152 82.59 27.38 48.02
C ASP A 152 83.71 26.56 48.66
N GLY A 153 83.98 26.84 49.93
CA GLY A 153 85.11 26.28 50.67
C GLY A 153 84.88 26.27 52.17
N LEU A 154 85.68 25.47 52.87
CA LEU A 154 85.60 25.36 54.33
C LEU A 154 86.27 26.56 54.99
N GLU A 155 85.60 27.19 55.96
CA GLU A 155 86.18 28.32 56.70
C GLU A 155 87.38 27.90 57.57
N ILE A 156 88.48 28.62 57.44
CA ILE A 156 89.69 28.39 58.22
C ILE A 156 89.42 28.77 59.68
N GLY A 157 89.30 27.77 60.55
CA GLY A 157 89.01 27.94 61.98
C GLY A 157 87.57 27.61 62.40
N GLY A 158 86.69 27.24 61.46
CA GLY A 158 85.35 26.73 61.74
C GLY A 158 85.35 25.20 61.87
N GLY A 159 85.21 24.69 63.10
CA GLY A 159 84.92 23.28 63.32
C GLY A 159 83.47 22.95 62.97
N ILE A 160 83.21 21.74 62.49
CA ILE A 160 81.86 21.17 62.42
C ILE A 160 81.33 21.09 63.86
N PRO A 161 80.26 21.79 64.26
CA PRO A 161 79.65 21.57 65.56
C PRO A 161 79.02 20.17 65.55
N GLU A 162 79.35 19.32 66.52
CA GLU A 162 78.54 18.12 66.76
C GLU A 162 77.07 18.55 66.96
N PRO A 163 76.12 18.07 66.14
CA PRO A 163 74.71 18.30 66.40
C PRO A 163 74.35 17.61 67.72
N ASP A 164 73.69 18.33 68.62
CA ASP A 164 73.19 17.71 69.85
C ASP A 164 72.11 16.65 69.56
N GLN A 165 71.77 15.84 70.58
CA GLN A 165 70.75 14.80 70.43
C GLN A 165 69.39 15.35 69.97
N SER A 166 69.05 16.60 70.30
CA SER A 166 67.81 17.23 69.87
C SER A 166 67.79 17.50 68.37
N TRP A 167 68.94 17.78 67.75
CA TRP A 167 69.03 17.93 66.30
C TRP A 167 68.77 16.61 65.57
N TYR A 168 69.32 15.49 66.06
CA TYR A 168 69.03 14.16 65.51
C TYR A 168 67.56 13.78 65.70
N GLU A 169 66.99 14.03 66.87
CA GLU A 169 65.56 13.80 67.15
C GLU A 169 64.67 14.67 66.26
N GLN A 170 65.01 15.94 66.03
CA GLN A 170 64.26 16.84 65.14
C GLN A 170 64.39 16.46 63.66
N PHE A 171 65.57 16.05 63.21
CA PHE A 171 65.77 15.61 61.83
C PHE A 171 64.99 14.32 61.54
N VAL A 172 65.06 13.34 62.43
CA VAL A 172 64.28 12.10 62.31
C VAL A 172 62.78 12.40 62.40
N ALA A 173 62.34 13.24 63.34
CA ALA A 173 60.94 13.63 63.45
C ALA A 173 60.43 14.34 62.18
N GLN A 174 61.24 15.20 61.56
CA GLN A 174 60.87 15.85 60.29
C GLN A 174 60.79 14.84 59.13
N MET A 175 61.73 13.89 59.05
CA MET A 175 61.69 12.86 58.01
C MET A 175 60.50 11.92 58.20
N GLU A 176 60.21 11.51 59.44
CA GLU A 176 59.02 10.72 59.78
C GLU A 176 57.73 11.49 59.46
N ASP A 177 57.64 12.78 59.75
CA ASP A 177 56.49 13.63 59.40
C ASP A 177 56.29 13.72 57.89
N LYS A 178 57.36 13.89 57.11
CA LYS A 178 57.28 13.91 55.64
C LYS A 178 56.88 12.56 55.06
N VAL A 179 57.41 11.45 55.58
CA VAL A 179 57.04 10.09 55.17
C VAL A 179 55.58 9.79 55.53
N PHE A 180 55.14 10.18 56.73
CA PHE A 180 53.76 10.02 57.18
C PHE A 180 52.79 10.83 56.31
N THR A 181 53.14 12.07 55.97
CA THR A 181 52.36 12.92 55.06
C THR A 181 52.27 12.31 53.66
N ALA A 182 53.39 11.83 53.10
CA ALA A 182 53.41 11.18 51.80
C ALA A 182 52.59 9.87 51.79
N GLN A 183 52.64 9.08 52.86
CA GLN A 183 51.82 7.89 53.02
C GLN A 183 50.33 8.24 53.14
N GLY A 184 49.99 9.33 53.83
CA GLY A 184 48.64 9.89 53.89
C GLY A 184 48.10 10.20 52.49
N TYR A 185 48.84 10.95 51.68
CA TYR A 185 48.45 11.25 50.31
C TYR A 185 48.33 10.00 49.42
N ALA A 186 49.21 9.01 49.59
CA ALA A 186 49.11 7.75 48.86
C ALA A 186 47.85 6.96 49.24
N ASN A 187 47.50 6.93 50.52
CA ASN A 187 46.28 6.29 51.02
C ASN A 187 45.02 7.02 50.53
N ASP A 188 45.01 8.35 50.55
CA ASP A 188 43.89 9.16 50.05
C ASP A 188 43.68 8.99 48.54
N ALA A 189 44.78 8.92 47.77
CA ALA A 189 44.71 8.62 46.34
C ALA A 189 44.15 7.22 46.06
N GLN A 190 44.57 6.21 46.85
CA GLN A 190 44.06 4.85 46.73
C GLN A 190 42.58 4.74 47.14
N ALA A 191 42.16 5.44 48.20
CA ALA A 191 40.77 5.52 48.62
C ALA A 191 39.90 6.21 47.55
N SER A 192 40.40 7.31 46.97
CA SER A 192 39.73 8.03 45.88
C SER A 192 39.58 7.17 44.63
N LYS A 193 40.60 6.38 44.27
CA LYS A 193 40.52 5.40 43.17
C LYS A 193 39.44 4.34 43.43
N THR A 194 39.37 3.78 44.63
CA THR A 194 38.34 2.80 45.01
C THR A 194 36.94 3.42 45.00
N ALA A 195 36.78 4.64 45.51
CA ALA A 195 35.51 5.35 45.51
C ALA A 195 35.03 5.65 44.08
N ALA A 196 35.91 6.12 43.19
CA ALA A 196 35.58 6.36 41.78
C ALA A 196 35.16 5.08 41.04
N ALA A 197 35.84 3.96 41.30
CA ALA A 197 35.45 2.65 40.76
C ALA A 197 34.07 2.21 41.29
N GLY A 198 33.79 2.40 42.58
CA GLY A 198 32.49 2.11 43.18
C GLY A 198 31.37 2.97 42.60
N SER A 199 31.60 4.27 42.41
CA SER A 199 30.64 5.18 41.76
C SER A 199 30.36 4.80 40.31
N ALA A 200 31.38 4.37 39.55
CA ALA A 200 31.20 3.89 38.18
C ALA A 200 30.35 2.61 38.13
N THR A 201 30.58 1.65 39.04
CA THR A 201 29.76 0.45 39.16
C THR A 201 28.31 0.77 39.55
N ALA A 202 28.09 1.68 40.50
CA ALA A 202 26.74 2.10 40.91
C ALA A 202 25.99 2.84 39.80
N ALA A 203 26.68 3.65 39.01
CA ALA A 203 26.11 4.33 37.84
C ALA A 203 25.70 3.33 36.75
N ALA A 204 26.52 2.32 36.47
CA ALA A 204 26.18 1.24 35.54
C ALA A 204 24.95 0.44 36.02
N GLN A 205 24.92 0.04 37.29
CA GLN A 205 23.77 -0.65 37.89
C GLN A 205 22.49 0.21 37.83
N SER A 206 22.60 1.53 38.04
CA SER A 206 21.46 2.45 37.95
C SER A 206 20.96 2.61 36.52
N ALA A 207 21.86 2.59 35.52
CA ALA A 207 21.49 2.60 34.11
C ALA A 207 20.79 1.31 33.70
N ASP A 208 21.32 0.15 34.12
CA ASP A 208 20.70 -1.16 33.86
C ASP A 208 19.32 -1.26 34.52
N ALA A 209 19.19 -0.83 35.78
CA ALA A 209 17.91 -0.79 36.49
C ALA A 209 16.90 0.16 35.85
N SER A 210 17.34 1.31 35.33
CA SER A 210 16.49 2.25 34.61
C SER A 210 16.04 1.69 33.25
N ALA A 211 16.93 1.00 32.53
CA ALA A 211 16.61 0.32 31.28
C ALA A 211 15.62 -0.82 31.50
N GLN A 212 15.81 -1.60 32.57
CA GLN A 212 14.89 -2.67 32.97
C GLN A 212 13.52 -2.11 33.37
N ALA A 213 13.46 -1.07 34.20
CA ALA A 213 12.19 -0.43 34.57
C ALA A 213 11.46 0.16 33.36
N LEU A 214 12.18 0.69 32.37
CA LEU A 214 11.59 1.16 31.11
C LEU A 214 11.01 0.00 30.29
N ALA A 215 11.70 -1.13 30.22
CA ALA A 215 11.21 -2.33 29.53
C ALA A 215 9.97 -2.90 30.23
N GLU A 216 10.02 -3.07 31.55
CA GLU A 216 8.90 -3.54 32.36
C GLU A 216 7.67 -2.62 32.24
N ASN A 217 7.86 -1.30 32.23
CA ASN A 217 6.78 -0.35 31.99
C ASN A 217 6.19 -0.45 30.58
N LYS A 218 7.03 -0.66 29.55
CA LYS A 218 6.55 -0.89 28.17
C LYS A 218 5.74 -2.17 28.08
N ASP A 219 6.26 -3.27 28.62
CA ASP A 219 5.60 -4.58 28.60
C ASP A 219 4.28 -4.54 29.39
N TYR A 220 4.26 -3.85 30.53
CA TYR A 220 3.04 -3.63 31.32
C TYR A 220 2.01 -2.84 30.53
N VAL A 221 2.38 -1.69 29.95
CA VAL A 221 1.48 -0.91 29.11
C VAL A 221 0.96 -1.73 27.93
N GLU A 222 1.82 -2.50 27.25
CA GLU A 222 1.42 -3.36 26.14
C GLU A 222 0.42 -4.43 26.57
N SER A 223 0.65 -5.06 27.73
CA SER A 223 -0.25 -6.09 28.28
C SER A 223 -1.64 -5.58 28.64
N GLN A 224 -1.81 -4.27 28.89
CA GLN A 224 -3.10 -3.68 29.27
C GLN A 224 -3.88 -3.11 28.07
N LYS A 225 -3.27 -3.00 26.88
CA LYS A 225 -3.90 -2.40 25.68
C LYS A 225 -5.06 -3.21 25.14
N GLU A 226 -4.93 -4.53 25.05
CA GLU A 226 -5.98 -5.42 24.53
C GLU A 226 -7.22 -5.46 25.43
N THR A 227 -7.07 -5.11 26.72
CA THR A 227 -8.17 -5.08 27.69
C THR A 227 -8.92 -3.75 27.78
N PHE A 228 -8.44 -2.68 27.10
CA PHE A 228 -9.08 -1.37 27.12
C PHE A 228 -10.17 -1.27 26.04
N VAL A 229 -11.43 -1.13 26.48
CA VAL A 229 -12.58 -0.91 25.59
C VAL A 229 -12.40 0.46 24.90
N GLY A 230 -12.06 0.46 23.61
CA GLY A 230 -11.79 1.66 22.81
C GLY A 230 -10.35 1.85 22.35
N TYR A 231 -9.42 0.92 22.65
CA TYR A 231 -8.08 0.97 22.05
C TYR A 231 -8.14 0.50 20.59
N ASN A 232 -8.10 1.44 19.65
CA ASN A 232 -7.94 1.15 18.23
C ASN A 232 -6.48 1.44 17.81
N LYS A 233 -5.70 0.38 17.61
CA LYS A 233 -4.31 0.43 17.14
C LYS A 233 -4.18 1.23 15.83
N ARG A 234 -5.19 1.17 14.95
CA ARG A 234 -5.27 1.87 13.65
C ARG A 234 -5.34 3.39 13.79
N GLU A 235 -6.17 3.91 14.69
CA GLU A 235 -6.28 5.37 14.89
C GLU A 235 -4.97 5.95 15.46
N THR A 236 -4.28 5.18 16.29
CA THR A 236 -2.99 5.59 16.86
C THR A 236 -1.85 5.52 15.83
N ASP A 237 -1.80 4.44 15.03
CA ASP A 237 -0.76 4.21 14.03
C ASP A 237 -0.92 5.09 12.78
N LEU A 238 -2.14 5.53 12.44
CA LEU A 238 -2.41 6.32 11.22
C LEU A 238 -2.61 7.82 11.48
N LYS A 239 -3.38 8.20 12.51
CA LYS A 239 -3.74 9.61 12.78
C LYS A 239 -2.58 10.41 13.40
N TYR A 240 -1.60 9.74 14.00
CA TYR A 240 -0.45 10.37 14.68
C TYR A 240 0.91 10.12 14.00
N ALA A 241 0.95 9.40 12.87
CA ALA A 241 2.22 9.04 12.20
C ALA A 241 2.71 10.05 11.13
N ASN A 242 2.00 11.15 10.87
CA ASN A 242 2.31 12.10 9.78
C ASN A 242 2.53 11.41 8.41
N ALA A 243 1.82 10.30 8.16
CA ALA A 243 1.93 9.58 6.90
C ALA A 243 1.23 10.35 5.77
N LEU A 244 1.83 10.37 4.58
CA LEU A 244 1.17 10.91 3.40
C LEU A 244 0.08 9.94 2.96
N THR A 245 -1.16 10.41 2.88
CA THR A 245 -2.32 9.60 2.49
C THR A 245 -2.80 9.98 1.09
N GLY A 246 -3.01 8.98 0.25
CA GLY A 246 -3.68 9.10 -1.04
C GLY A 246 -5.14 8.63 -0.94
N SER A 247 -5.92 8.95 -1.96
CA SER A 247 -7.31 8.50 -2.09
C SER A 247 -7.58 8.02 -3.51
N ALA A 248 -8.36 6.95 -3.66
CA ALA A 248 -8.79 6.45 -4.96
C ALA A 248 -10.23 5.93 -4.90
N SER A 249 -10.91 5.94 -6.04
CA SER A 249 -12.28 5.45 -6.15
C SER A 249 -12.50 4.69 -7.46
N GLY A 250 -13.49 3.81 -7.48
CA GLY A 250 -13.85 3.00 -8.65
C GLY A 250 -15.12 2.19 -8.39
N THR A 251 -15.62 1.51 -9.42
CA THR A 251 -16.81 0.65 -9.34
C THR A 251 -16.37 -0.80 -9.30
N GLY A 252 -16.80 -1.56 -8.28
CA GLY A 252 -16.43 -2.96 -8.02
C GLY A 252 -14.96 -3.18 -7.63
N ARG A 253 -14.04 -2.34 -8.11
CA ARG A 253 -12.61 -2.44 -7.86
C ARG A 253 -11.92 -1.06 -7.88
N VAL A 254 -10.94 -0.92 -7.01
CA VAL A 254 -10.01 0.22 -6.97
C VAL A 254 -8.58 -0.29 -7.16
N THR A 255 -7.76 0.46 -7.89
CA THR A 255 -6.33 0.18 -8.05
C THR A 255 -5.53 1.40 -7.67
N VAL A 256 -4.52 1.21 -6.81
CA VAL A 256 -3.57 2.23 -6.39
C VAL A 256 -2.16 1.77 -6.76
N GLY A 257 -1.33 2.65 -7.30
CA GLY A 257 -0.03 2.29 -7.89
C GLY A 257 1.19 2.67 -7.04
N ASP A 258 0.97 3.43 -5.98
CA ASP A 258 1.97 4.07 -5.13
C ASP A 258 1.69 3.81 -3.64
N ALA A 259 1.05 2.70 -3.31
CA ALA A 259 0.75 2.36 -1.94
C ALA A 259 2.00 1.92 -1.18
N TRP A 260 2.05 2.22 0.12
CA TRP A 260 2.96 1.63 1.07
C TRP A 260 2.31 0.40 1.72
N GLU A 261 3.10 -0.53 2.25
CA GLU A 261 2.57 -1.63 3.04
C GLU A 261 2.08 -1.13 4.42
N ALA A 262 0.78 -0.87 4.53
CA ALA A 262 0.14 -0.34 5.72
C ALA A 262 -1.33 -0.79 5.82
N PRO A 263 -1.93 -0.77 7.03
CA PRO A 263 -3.38 -0.91 7.18
C PRO A 263 -4.11 0.14 6.36
N ILE A 264 -5.25 -0.24 5.76
CA ILE A 264 -6.11 0.69 5.01
C ILE A 264 -6.66 1.75 5.99
N PRO A 265 -6.38 3.06 5.85
CA PRO A 265 -6.94 4.11 6.70
C PRO A 265 -8.45 4.26 6.65
N ASP A 266 -9.04 4.22 5.46
CA ASP A 266 -10.49 4.27 5.29
C ASP A 266 -10.92 3.52 4.03
N LEU A 267 -12.11 2.92 4.07
CA LEU A 267 -12.74 2.24 2.95
C LEU A 267 -14.25 2.53 3.02
N GLU A 268 -14.82 3.02 1.94
CA GLU A 268 -16.25 3.15 1.76
C GLU A 268 -16.68 2.18 0.66
N VAL A 269 -17.69 1.36 0.95
CA VAL A 269 -18.38 0.53 -0.05
C VAL A 269 -19.83 0.97 -0.10
N ALA A 270 -20.20 1.68 -1.16
CA ALA A 270 -21.51 2.25 -1.36
C ALA A 270 -22.35 1.33 -2.27
N GLY A 271 -23.57 1.03 -1.82
CA GLY A 271 -24.51 0.22 -2.57
C GLY A 271 -24.94 0.86 -3.89
N LYS A 272 -25.74 0.14 -4.65
CA LYS A 272 -26.41 0.64 -5.85
C LYS A 272 -27.68 -0.17 -6.05
N SER A 273 -28.78 0.49 -6.45
CA SER A 273 -29.99 -0.21 -6.87
C SER A 273 -30.28 0.07 -8.33
N ASP A 274 -30.55 -0.99 -9.07
CA ASP A 274 -31.05 -0.96 -10.43
C ASP A 274 -32.47 -1.55 -10.45
N GLN A 275 -33.38 -0.85 -11.10
CA GLN A 275 -34.71 -1.35 -11.41
C GLN A 275 -34.90 -1.24 -12.91
N PHE A 276 -35.20 -2.37 -13.55
CA PHE A 276 -35.52 -2.36 -14.96
C PHE A 276 -36.86 -1.68 -15.19
N THR A 277 -36.93 -0.75 -16.15
CA THR A 277 -38.17 -0.07 -16.51
C THR A 277 -38.47 -0.24 -17.97
N THR A 278 -39.74 -0.43 -18.32
CA THR A 278 -40.21 -0.37 -19.70
C THR A 278 -41.12 0.83 -19.90
N THR A 279 -41.11 1.34 -21.12
CA THR A 279 -42.05 2.35 -21.59
C THR A 279 -43.35 1.75 -22.11
N GLY A 280 -43.37 0.44 -22.39
CA GLY A 280 -44.48 -0.23 -23.06
C GLY A 280 -44.46 -0.04 -24.58
N ALA A 281 -43.33 0.39 -25.16
CA ALA A 281 -43.16 0.63 -26.58
C ALA A 281 -43.03 -0.66 -27.40
N GLN A 282 -42.61 -1.77 -26.77
CA GLN A 282 -42.64 -3.07 -27.41
C GLN A 282 -44.10 -3.50 -27.66
N LEU A 283 -44.47 -3.67 -28.92
CA LEU A 283 -45.81 -4.08 -29.34
C LEU A 283 -45.96 -5.58 -29.57
N PHE A 284 -44.85 -6.31 -29.48
CA PHE A 284 -44.80 -7.72 -29.85
C PHE A 284 -44.50 -8.63 -28.66
N ASP A 285 -45.45 -9.50 -28.34
CA ASP A 285 -45.30 -10.56 -27.33
C ASP A 285 -44.60 -11.81 -27.90
N ILE A 286 -43.29 -11.90 -27.69
CA ILE A 286 -42.51 -13.07 -28.10
C ILE A 286 -42.98 -14.35 -27.39
N SER A 287 -43.61 -14.25 -26.21
CA SER A 287 -44.00 -15.41 -25.41
C SER A 287 -45.12 -16.22 -26.05
N THR A 288 -45.81 -15.62 -27.03
CA THR A 288 -46.82 -16.29 -27.86
C THR A 288 -46.19 -17.15 -28.97
N VAL A 289 -44.89 -17.00 -29.23
CA VAL A 289 -44.17 -17.77 -30.24
C VAL A 289 -43.68 -19.08 -29.63
N GLY A 290 -44.20 -20.20 -30.10
CA GLY A 290 -43.70 -21.52 -29.71
C GLY A 290 -42.31 -21.80 -30.31
N ALA A 291 -41.48 -22.57 -29.59
CA ALA A 291 -40.24 -23.05 -30.17
C ALA A 291 -40.51 -23.83 -31.47
N LYS A 292 -39.60 -23.68 -32.42
CA LYS A 292 -39.75 -24.24 -33.75
C LYS A 292 -38.45 -24.86 -34.22
N GLN A 293 -38.51 -26.10 -34.69
CA GLN A 293 -37.42 -26.67 -35.47
C GLN A 293 -37.68 -26.44 -36.96
N SER A 294 -36.69 -25.91 -37.69
CA SER A 294 -36.78 -25.67 -39.13
C SER A 294 -35.41 -25.86 -39.77
N ASN A 295 -35.32 -26.78 -40.75
CA ASN A 295 -34.13 -27.01 -41.57
C ASN A 295 -32.81 -27.05 -40.76
N GLY A 296 -32.75 -27.83 -39.69
CA GLY A 296 -31.54 -28.00 -38.86
C GLY A 296 -31.31 -26.94 -37.78
N ILE A 297 -32.15 -25.90 -37.72
CA ILE A 297 -32.15 -24.88 -36.65
C ILE A 297 -33.27 -25.16 -35.67
N ILE A 298 -32.99 -24.98 -34.38
CA ILE A 298 -33.97 -24.88 -33.30
C ILE A 298 -34.06 -23.41 -32.92
N PHE A 299 -35.23 -22.81 -33.12
CA PHE A 299 -35.58 -21.49 -32.62
C PHE A 299 -36.20 -21.63 -31.24
N SER A 300 -35.59 -21.01 -30.23
CA SER A 300 -35.95 -21.06 -28.83
C SER A 300 -36.31 -19.65 -28.33
N PRO A 301 -37.57 -19.21 -28.46
CA PRO A 301 -38.05 -17.97 -27.86
C PRO A 301 -38.06 -18.04 -26.34
N SER A 302 -37.58 -16.99 -25.68
CA SER A 302 -37.64 -16.78 -24.23
C SER A 302 -38.51 -15.58 -23.90
N LYS A 303 -39.11 -15.59 -22.71
CA LYS A 303 -40.07 -14.57 -22.27
C LYS A 303 -39.50 -13.17 -22.07
N ASP A 304 -38.19 -13.04 -22.00
CA ASP A 304 -37.52 -11.74 -21.98
C ASP A 304 -37.60 -11.03 -23.33
N GLY A 305 -38.11 -11.63 -24.40
CA GLY A 305 -38.13 -11.00 -25.74
C GLY A 305 -37.01 -11.48 -26.65
N VAL A 306 -36.18 -12.43 -26.18
CA VAL A 306 -35.02 -12.95 -26.90
C VAL A 306 -35.38 -14.25 -27.61
N ILE A 307 -34.72 -14.54 -28.74
CA ILE A 307 -34.82 -15.83 -29.42
C ILE A 307 -33.41 -16.33 -29.71
N GLU A 308 -33.08 -17.51 -29.21
CA GLU A 308 -31.88 -18.25 -29.60
C GLU A 308 -32.15 -19.15 -30.81
N ALA A 309 -31.33 -19.03 -31.86
CA ALA A 309 -31.31 -19.94 -32.99
C ALA A 309 -30.06 -20.83 -32.91
N ILE A 310 -30.24 -22.12 -32.64
CA ILE A 310 -29.16 -23.09 -32.39
C ILE A 310 -29.17 -24.19 -33.46
N GLY A 311 -27.98 -24.61 -33.89
CA GLY A 311 -27.77 -25.63 -34.91
C GLY A 311 -27.19 -25.08 -36.20
N THR A 312 -27.21 -25.90 -37.26
CA THR A 312 -26.74 -25.51 -38.60
C THR A 312 -27.89 -25.62 -39.59
N ALA A 313 -28.16 -24.52 -40.30
CA ALA A 313 -29.20 -24.46 -41.30
C ALA A 313 -28.83 -25.34 -42.51
N THR A 314 -29.58 -26.41 -42.75
CA THR A 314 -29.42 -27.30 -43.92
C THR A 314 -30.20 -26.80 -45.15
N GLY A 315 -30.93 -25.71 -45.00
CA GLY A 315 -31.75 -25.03 -46.00
C GLY A 315 -32.23 -23.68 -45.47
N TYR A 316 -33.23 -23.05 -46.11
CA TYR A 316 -33.83 -21.81 -45.61
C TYR A 316 -34.68 -22.07 -44.35
N ALA A 317 -34.11 -21.84 -43.17
CA ALA A 317 -34.76 -22.02 -41.88
C ALA A 317 -35.47 -20.73 -41.47
N TYR A 318 -36.69 -20.83 -40.94
CA TYR A 318 -37.42 -19.63 -40.48
C TYR A 318 -38.41 -19.93 -39.37
N VAL A 319 -38.73 -18.92 -38.56
CA VAL A 319 -39.83 -18.90 -37.60
C VAL A 319 -40.67 -17.64 -37.83
N LYS A 320 -42.00 -17.78 -37.81
CA LYS A 320 -42.90 -16.63 -37.86
C LYS A 320 -43.06 -16.11 -36.44
N LEU A 321 -42.83 -14.81 -36.29
CA LEU A 321 -42.89 -14.10 -35.03
C LEU A 321 -44.28 -13.47 -34.85
N LEU A 322 -44.77 -12.81 -35.91
CA LEU A 322 -46.12 -12.25 -36.01
C LEU A 322 -46.73 -12.68 -37.35
N SER A 323 -48.04 -12.90 -37.40
CA SER A 323 -48.75 -13.25 -38.65
C SER A 323 -50.03 -12.44 -38.76
N ASP A 324 -50.17 -11.72 -39.88
CA ASP A 324 -51.34 -10.92 -40.25
C ASP A 324 -51.88 -10.03 -39.09
N TYR A 325 -50.96 -9.45 -38.32
CA TYR A 325 -51.29 -8.63 -37.16
C TYR A 325 -51.74 -7.24 -37.60
N SER A 326 -52.84 -6.76 -37.05
CA SER A 326 -53.39 -5.43 -37.36
C SER A 326 -52.74 -4.38 -36.47
N LEU A 327 -52.12 -3.38 -37.08
CA LEU A 327 -51.58 -2.20 -36.41
C LEU A 327 -52.42 -0.97 -36.79
N GLU A 328 -52.47 0.03 -35.92
CA GLU A 328 -53.06 1.31 -36.28
C GLU A 328 -52.23 2.00 -37.37
N ALA A 329 -52.86 2.83 -38.20
CA ALA A 329 -52.15 3.60 -39.21
C ALA A 329 -51.06 4.49 -38.58
N GLY A 330 -49.87 4.49 -39.18
CA GLY A 330 -48.70 5.22 -38.70
C GLY A 330 -47.38 4.57 -39.13
N ASP A 331 -46.28 5.17 -38.70
CA ASP A 331 -44.94 4.62 -38.91
C ASP A 331 -44.58 3.66 -37.78
N TYR A 332 -43.85 2.60 -38.12
CA TYR A 332 -43.34 1.61 -37.18
C TYR A 332 -41.87 1.30 -37.46
N TYR A 333 -41.22 0.74 -36.46
CA TYR A 333 -39.81 0.36 -36.50
C TYR A 333 -39.63 -1.06 -35.97
N ILE A 334 -38.92 -1.90 -36.73
CA ILE A 334 -38.46 -3.21 -36.27
C ILE A 334 -36.94 -3.17 -36.05
N SER A 335 -36.46 -3.79 -34.99
CA SER A 335 -35.03 -4.04 -34.76
C SER A 335 -34.83 -5.37 -34.03
N GLY A 336 -33.59 -5.82 -33.88
CA GLY A 336 -33.27 -6.99 -33.06
C GLY A 336 -32.51 -8.09 -33.77
N CYS A 337 -32.18 -7.93 -35.05
CA CYS A 337 -31.26 -8.83 -35.72
C CYS A 337 -29.82 -8.65 -35.15
N PRO A 338 -29.08 -9.74 -34.86
CA PRO A 338 -27.67 -9.64 -34.50
C PRO A 338 -26.84 -8.97 -35.61
N SER A 339 -25.72 -8.35 -35.22
CA SER A 339 -24.76 -7.77 -36.16
C SER A 339 -24.12 -8.84 -37.06
N GLY A 340 -23.98 -8.56 -38.36
CA GLY A 340 -23.45 -9.51 -39.35
C GLY A 340 -24.52 -10.25 -40.16
N GLY A 341 -25.79 -9.88 -39.95
CA GLY A 341 -26.91 -10.31 -40.79
C GLY A 341 -26.84 -9.75 -42.21
N SER A 342 -27.54 -10.42 -43.13
CA SER A 342 -27.73 -9.99 -44.52
C SER A 342 -28.84 -10.81 -45.17
N THR A 343 -29.24 -10.44 -46.38
CA THR A 343 -30.20 -11.20 -47.18
C THR A 343 -29.75 -12.63 -47.52
N THR A 344 -28.46 -12.93 -47.41
CA THR A 344 -27.87 -14.25 -47.70
C THR A 344 -27.40 -14.99 -46.45
N THR A 345 -27.45 -14.37 -45.28
CA THR A 345 -27.11 -15.02 -44.00
C THR A 345 -28.38 -15.13 -43.16
N TYR A 346 -28.63 -14.20 -42.25
CA TYR A 346 -29.75 -14.20 -41.34
C TYR A 346 -30.32 -12.79 -41.17
N LEU A 347 -31.61 -12.70 -40.88
CA LEU A 347 -32.35 -11.43 -40.85
C LEU A 347 -33.69 -11.54 -40.10
N LEU A 348 -34.24 -10.37 -39.76
CA LEU A 348 -35.67 -10.16 -39.49
C LEU A 348 -36.31 -9.50 -40.73
N ASN A 349 -37.40 -10.07 -41.23
CA ASN A 349 -38.17 -9.51 -42.34
C ASN A 349 -39.58 -9.20 -41.89
N VAL A 350 -40.01 -7.99 -42.21
CA VAL A 350 -41.35 -7.48 -42.00
C VAL A 350 -42.04 -7.41 -43.34
N THR A 351 -43.11 -8.18 -43.51
CA THR A 351 -43.98 -8.12 -44.67
C THR A 351 -45.24 -7.35 -44.31
N VAL A 352 -45.47 -6.23 -44.98
CA VAL A 352 -46.72 -5.47 -44.90
C VAL A 352 -47.64 -6.00 -46.00
N ASN A 353 -48.76 -6.59 -45.63
CA ASN A 353 -49.82 -7.00 -46.56
C ASN A 353 -50.77 -5.81 -46.75
N LEU A 354 -50.81 -5.28 -47.97
CA LEU A 354 -51.59 -4.11 -48.34
C LEU A 354 -53.03 -4.49 -48.68
N THR A 355 -53.96 -3.55 -48.48
CA THR A 355 -55.40 -3.75 -48.78
C THR A 355 -55.72 -4.09 -50.24
N ASP A 356 -54.82 -3.80 -51.19
CA ASP A 356 -54.95 -4.17 -52.60
C ASP A 356 -54.43 -5.59 -52.94
N ASN A 357 -54.11 -6.38 -51.91
CA ASN A 357 -53.48 -7.71 -51.96
C ASN A 357 -52.03 -7.73 -52.46
N THR A 358 -51.36 -6.59 -52.53
CA THR A 358 -49.90 -6.55 -52.75
C THR A 358 -49.14 -6.63 -51.42
N ARG A 359 -47.82 -6.83 -51.48
CA ARG A 359 -46.96 -7.02 -50.31
C ARG A 359 -45.68 -6.22 -50.44
N GLU A 360 -45.30 -5.54 -49.37
CA GLU A 360 -44.01 -4.86 -49.24
C GLU A 360 -43.14 -5.55 -48.18
N SER A 361 -41.82 -5.54 -48.35
CA SER A 361 -40.88 -6.20 -47.44
C SER A 361 -39.80 -5.23 -46.96
N TYR A 362 -39.60 -5.24 -45.64
CA TYR A 362 -38.66 -4.39 -44.93
C TYR A 362 -37.76 -5.27 -44.07
N ILE A 363 -36.45 -5.11 -44.17
CA ILE A 363 -35.47 -6.05 -43.61
C ILE A 363 -34.60 -5.37 -42.56
N ASP A 364 -34.50 -5.97 -41.37
CA ASP A 364 -33.46 -5.69 -40.40
C ASP A 364 -32.41 -6.82 -40.44
N SER A 365 -31.17 -6.43 -40.75
CA SER A 365 -30.00 -7.31 -40.78
C SER A 365 -28.92 -6.91 -39.76
N GLY A 366 -29.25 -6.06 -38.78
CA GLY A 366 -28.36 -5.61 -37.70
C GLY A 366 -28.65 -4.17 -37.23
N ASP A 367 -29.16 -3.33 -38.14
CA ASP A 367 -29.30 -1.88 -37.92
C ASP A 367 -30.73 -1.43 -37.60
N GLY A 368 -31.73 -2.30 -37.79
CA GLY A 368 -33.15 -1.98 -37.72
C GLY A 368 -33.71 -1.40 -39.03
N VAL A 369 -35.04 -1.34 -39.14
CA VAL A 369 -35.72 -0.74 -40.31
C VAL A 369 -37.08 -0.14 -39.93
N SER A 370 -37.39 1.02 -40.51
CA SER A 370 -38.70 1.67 -40.42
C SER A 370 -39.62 1.27 -41.57
N PHE A 371 -40.91 1.16 -41.31
CA PHE A 371 -41.93 0.86 -42.33
C PHE A 371 -43.27 1.55 -42.00
N PRO A 372 -44.04 1.98 -43.00
CA PRO A 372 -45.36 2.57 -42.80
C PRO A 372 -46.46 1.50 -42.73
N ILE A 373 -47.56 1.82 -42.04
CA ILE A 373 -48.82 1.07 -42.02
C ILE A 373 -49.96 2.04 -42.36
N LEU A 374 -50.79 1.68 -43.34
CA LEU A 374 -52.03 2.39 -43.67
C LEU A 374 -53.25 1.64 -43.09
N ASN A 375 -54.41 2.31 -43.09
CA ASN A 375 -55.62 1.76 -42.50
C ASN A 375 -56.07 0.49 -43.24
N GLY A 376 -56.11 -0.64 -42.52
CA GLY A 376 -56.49 -1.95 -43.05
C GLY A 376 -55.31 -2.83 -43.50
N ASP A 377 -54.07 -2.32 -43.46
CA ASP A 377 -52.88 -3.14 -43.70
C ASP A 377 -52.62 -4.08 -42.51
N THR A 378 -51.95 -5.21 -42.77
CA THR A 378 -51.51 -6.13 -41.72
C THR A 378 -50.03 -6.43 -41.84
N VAL A 379 -49.40 -6.80 -40.73
CA VAL A 379 -47.97 -7.09 -40.67
C VAL A 379 -47.70 -8.55 -40.33
N THR A 380 -46.76 -9.15 -41.06
CA THR A 380 -46.16 -10.45 -40.74
C THR A 380 -44.68 -10.24 -40.49
N VAL A 381 -44.18 -10.70 -39.34
CA VAL A 381 -42.76 -10.62 -39.00
C VAL A 381 -42.19 -12.03 -38.98
N LEU A 382 -41.08 -12.24 -39.69
CA LEU A 382 -40.39 -13.51 -39.75
C LEU A 382 -38.90 -13.34 -39.46
N MET A 383 -38.35 -14.32 -38.75
CA MET A 383 -36.92 -14.49 -38.56
C MET A 383 -36.45 -15.61 -39.46
N SER A 384 -35.30 -15.43 -40.13
CA SER A 384 -34.79 -16.46 -41.04
C SER A 384 -33.27 -16.57 -41.05
N LEU A 385 -32.79 -17.78 -41.29
CA LEU A 385 -31.39 -18.16 -41.50
C LEU A 385 -31.30 -18.92 -42.84
N ASN A 386 -30.39 -18.51 -43.71
CA ASN A 386 -30.09 -19.19 -44.97
C ASN A 386 -29.23 -20.44 -44.76
N SER A 387 -29.22 -21.30 -45.78
CA SER A 387 -28.44 -22.54 -45.79
C SER A 387 -26.96 -22.28 -45.47
N GLY A 388 -26.37 -23.09 -44.59
CA GLY A 388 -24.96 -23.02 -44.19
C GLY A 388 -24.69 -22.12 -42.98
N VAL A 389 -25.65 -21.28 -42.56
CA VAL A 389 -25.52 -20.48 -41.33
C VAL A 389 -25.59 -21.39 -40.11
N SER A 390 -24.67 -21.22 -39.16
CA SER A 390 -24.66 -21.94 -37.88
C SER A 390 -24.80 -20.97 -36.71
N GLY A 391 -25.59 -21.37 -35.72
CA GLY A 391 -25.70 -20.70 -34.43
C GLY A 391 -24.70 -21.23 -33.39
N PRO A 392 -24.81 -20.78 -32.13
CA PRO A 392 -25.92 -19.99 -31.58
C PRO A 392 -25.97 -18.54 -32.10
N LEU A 393 -27.15 -18.06 -32.46
CA LEU A 393 -27.43 -16.65 -32.75
C LEU A 393 -28.54 -16.14 -31.82
N VAL A 394 -28.37 -14.96 -31.25
CA VAL A 394 -29.28 -14.37 -30.26
C VAL A 394 -29.99 -13.16 -30.86
N PHE A 395 -31.28 -13.30 -31.17
CA PHE A 395 -32.12 -12.22 -31.70
C PHE A 395 -32.89 -11.54 -30.58
N LYS A 396 -33.04 -10.22 -30.66
CA LYS A 396 -33.82 -9.40 -29.72
C LYS A 396 -34.91 -8.61 -30.46
N PRO A 397 -35.87 -9.29 -31.13
CA PRO A 397 -36.86 -8.61 -31.95
C PRO A 397 -37.67 -7.58 -31.14
N MET A 398 -37.75 -6.36 -31.64
CA MET A 398 -38.61 -5.31 -31.11
C MET A 398 -39.35 -4.60 -32.22
N LEU A 399 -40.68 -4.60 -32.10
CA LEU A 399 -41.60 -3.83 -32.91
C LEU A 399 -42.10 -2.66 -32.08
N SER A 400 -41.92 -1.44 -32.58
CA SER A 400 -42.30 -0.20 -31.89
C SER A 400 -42.97 0.79 -32.84
N LYS A 401 -43.76 1.71 -32.29
CA LYS A 401 -44.40 2.81 -33.05
C LYS A 401 -43.41 3.97 -33.22
N GLY A 402 -43.36 4.53 -34.42
CA GLY A 402 -42.43 5.60 -34.82
C GLY A 402 -41.42 5.14 -35.87
N SER A 403 -40.66 6.08 -36.41
CA SER A 403 -39.75 5.86 -37.56
C SER A 403 -38.27 5.72 -37.16
N ALA A 404 -37.96 5.62 -35.86
CA ALA A 404 -36.60 5.56 -35.35
C ALA A 404 -36.39 4.39 -34.38
N LYS A 405 -35.16 3.87 -34.35
CA LYS A 405 -34.73 2.85 -33.39
C LYS A 405 -34.81 3.41 -31.98
N ILE A 406 -35.46 2.68 -31.10
CA ILE A 406 -35.44 2.91 -29.65
C ILE A 406 -34.70 1.76 -28.95
N PRO A 407 -34.22 1.94 -27.70
CA PRO A 407 -33.62 0.87 -26.93
C PRO A 407 -34.57 -0.33 -26.81
N TRP A 408 -34.02 -1.53 -26.93
CA TRP A 408 -34.80 -2.75 -26.79
C TRP A 408 -35.36 -2.87 -25.37
N GLU A 409 -36.64 -3.23 -25.27
CA GLU A 409 -37.31 -3.60 -24.03
C GLU A 409 -38.18 -4.86 -24.22
N PRO A 410 -38.35 -5.69 -23.17
CA PRO A 410 -39.26 -6.82 -23.18
C PRO A 410 -40.72 -6.38 -23.34
N TYR A 411 -41.55 -7.28 -23.84
CA TYR A 411 -42.98 -7.03 -23.95
C TYR A 411 -43.64 -7.02 -22.57
N THR A 412 -44.27 -5.89 -22.24
CA THR A 412 -44.95 -5.63 -20.97
C THR A 412 -46.42 -5.24 -21.22
N GLY A 413 -47.07 -5.97 -22.14
CA GLY A 413 -48.48 -5.72 -22.48
C GLY A 413 -48.73 -4.42 -23.25
N GLY A 414 -47.68 -3.82 -23.80
CA GLY A 414 -47.73 -2.44 -24.33
C GLY A 414 -47.93 -1.38 -23.23
N GLN A 415 -47.61 -1.70 -21.97
CA GLN A 415 -47.73 -0.80 -20.83
C GLN A 415 -46.37 -0.57 -20.17
N PRO A 416 -46.17 0.59 -19.52
CA PRO A 416 -44.97 0.81 -18.72
C PRO A 416 -44.83 -0.20 -17.57
N SER A 417 -43.59 -0.48 -17.19
CA SER A 417 -43.20 -1.33 -16.06
C SER A 417 -42.11 -0.61 -15.25
N PRO A 418 -42.09 -0.68 -13.90
CA PRO A 418 -42.94 -1.50 -13.03
C PRO A 418 -44.40 -1.09 -13.09
N SER A 419 -45.29 -2.08 -13.10
CA SER A 419 -46.73 -1.90 -12.94
C SER A 419 -47.31 -3.12 -12.22
N PRO A 420 -48.54 -3.05 -11.71
CA PRO A 420 -49.09 -4.18 -10.94
C PRO A 420 -49.25 -5.45 -11.77
N ASP A 421 -49.42 -5.30 -13.09
CA ASP A 421 -49.56 -6.40 -14.03
C ASP A 421 -48.19 -6.89 -14.54
N TYR A 422 -47.16 -6.05 -14.43
CA TYR A 422 -45.77 -6.33 -14.81
C TYR A 422 -44.81 -5.79 -13.75
N PRO A 423 -44.71 -6.43 -12.57
CA PRO A 423 -43.81 -5.97 -11.52
C PRO A 423 -42.34 -6.15 -11.92
N GLN A 424 -41.48 -5.28 -11.40
CA GLN A 424 -40.04 -5.33 -11.61
C GLN A 424 -39.32 -5.39 -10.26
N PRO A 425 -38.49 -6.41 -10.02
CA PRO A 425 -37.71 -6.46 -8.79
C PRO A 425 -36.73 -5.28 -8.74
N ILE A 426 -36.41 -4.86 -7.53
CA ILE A 426 -35.34 -3.89 -7.27
C ILE A 426 -34.09 -4.71 -6.96
N ILE A 427 -33.11 -4.70 -7.86
CA ILE A 427 -31.86 -5.43 -7.68
C ILE A 427 -30.85 -4.47 -7.09
N SER A 428 -30.20 -4.84 -5.98
CA SER A 428 -29.23 -3.97 -5.33
C SER A 428 -27.90 -4.68 -5.10
N THR A 429 -26.87 -3.92 -4.74
CA THR A 429 -25.57 -4.52 -4.38
C THR A 429 -25.75 -5.55 -3.28
N GLY A 430 -25.23 -6.74 -3.50
CA GLY A 430 -25.42 -7.92 -2.66
C GLY A 430 -26.57 -8.82 -3.09
N THR A 431 -27.54 -8.38 -3.91
CA THR A 431 -28.68 -9.21 -4.33
C THR A 431 -28.21 -10.45 -5.09
N VAL A 432 -28.37 -11.61 -4.47
CA VAL A 432 -28.07 -12.92 -5.05
C VAL A 432 -29.34 -13.60 -5.58
N SER A 433 -30.46 -13.39 -4.89
CA SER A 433 -31.77 -13.90 -5.32
C SER A 433 -32.87 -12.91 -4.93
N THR A 434 -33.86 -12.77 -5.80
CA THR A 434 -35.11 -12.06 -5.52
C THR A 434 -36.16 -12.96 -4.87
N GLY A 435 -35.87 -14.26 -4.73
CA GLY A 435 -36.80 -15.27 -4.23
C GLY A 435 -37.82 -15.75 -5.26
N ALA A 436 -37.67 -15.36 -6.53
CA ALA A 436 -38.54 -15.78 -7.62
C ALA A 436 -38.31 -17.24 -8.06
N GLN A 437 -37.11 -17.80 -7.83
CA GLN A 437 -36.82 -19.21 -8.09
C GLN A 437 -37.69 -20.11 -7.21
N LEU A 438 -38.50 -20.95 -7.84
CA LEU A 438 -39.35 -21.96 -7.21
C LEU A 438 -38.72 -23.37 -7.23
N LEU A 439 -37.69 -23.56 -8.06
CA LEU A 439 -37.06 -24.85 -8.26
C LEU A 439 -35.91 -25.09 -7.29
N ASP A 440 -36.15 -25.91 -6.27
CA ASP A 440 -35.06 -26.50 -5.49
C ASP A 440 -34.40 -27.62 -6.30
N THR A 441 -33.24 -27.33 -6.89
CA THR A 441 -32.49 -28.30 -7.70
C THR A 441 -31.76 -29.36 -6.89
N GLU A 442 -31.64 -29.18 -5.58
CA GLU A 442 -30.96 -30.13 -4.68
C GLU A 442 -31.98 -31.09 -4.04
N ALA A 443 -33.25 -30.71 -3.98
CA ALA A 443 -34.33 -31.51 -3.43
C ALA A 443 -35.04 -32.37 -4.50
N TYR A 444 -34.59 -33.62 -4.65
CA TYR A 444 -35.22 -34.61 -5.53
C TYR A 444 -35.67 -35.88 -4.79
N GLU A 445 -36.72 -36.51 -5.30
CA GLU A 445 -37.23 -37.81 -4.87
C GLU A 445 -37.10 -38.84 -6.00
N LEU A 446 -36.78 -40.08 -5.66
CA LEU A 446 -36.84 -41.20 -6.60
C LEU A 446 -38.27 -41.70 -6.71
N GLY A 447 -38.82 -41.73 -7.92
CA GLY A 447 -40.19 -42.21 -8.17
C GLY A 447 -40.29 -43.03 -9.45
N THR A 448 -41.03 -44.14 -9.39
CA THR A 448 -41.42 -44.91 -10.58
C THR A 448 -42.68 -44.29 -11.19
N PHE A 449 -42.64 -44.00 -12.50
CA PHE A 449 -43.85 -43.59 -13.23
C PHE A 449 -44.59 -44.84 -13.68
N GLY A 450 -45.55 -45.29 -12.86
CA GLY A 450 -46.35 -46.49 -13.14
C GLY A 450 -47.80 -46.43 -12.69
N ASN A 451 -48.34 -45.26 -12.29
CA ASN A 451 -49.72 -45.23 -11.76
C ASN A 451 -50.53 -43.94 -12.01
N ALA A 452 -50.20 -43.15 -13.03
CA ALA A 452 -50.95 -41.93 -13.34
C ALA A 452 -52.12 -42.14 -14.33
N THR A 453 -52.23 -43.29 -15.00
CA THR A 453 -53.26 -43.54 -16.04
C THR A 453 -54.13 -44.78 -15.81
N GLY A 454 -53.84 -45.61 -14.79
CA GLY A 454 -54.55 -46.89 -14.60
C GLY A 454 -54.34 -47.91 -15.71
N ASN A 455 -53.31 -47.76 -16.56
CA ASN A 455 -53.01 -48.69 -17.65
C ASN A 455 -51.86 -49.64 -17.27
N PRO A 456 -52.11 -50.96 -17.11
CA PRO A 456 -51.13 -51.92 -16.55
C PRO A 456 -50.00 -52.35 -17.50
N ASN A 457 -49.73 -51.62 -18.59
CA ASN A 457 -48.82 -52.06 -19.66
C ASN A 457 -47.59 -51.17 -19.92
N ASP A 458 -47.35 -50.10 -19.14
CA ASP A 458 -46.11 -49.34 -19.26
C ASP A 458 -44.99 -50.00 -18.44
N SER A 459 -43.83 -50.24 -19.08
CA SER A 459 -42.64 -50.73 -18.38
C SER A 459 -42.20 -49.73 -17.30
N GLU A 460 -41.90 -50.23 -16.10
CA GLU A 460 -41.42 -49.43 -14.96
C GLU A 460 -40.12 -48.67 -15.30
N ILE A 461 -40.25 -47.41 -15.75
CA ILE A 461 -39.12 -46.50 -15.82
C ILE A 461 -39.11 -45.67 -14.54
N THR A 462 -38.03 -45.82 -13.76
CA THR A 462 -37.78 -45.00 -12.56
C THR A 462 -37.20 -43.67 -13.02
N TYR A 463 -37.87 -42.57 -12.68
CA TYR A 463 -37.37 -41.22 -12.93
C TYR A 463 -37.02 -40.54 -11.59
N ARG A 464 -36.03 -39.66 -11.60
CA ARG A 464 -35.84 -38.71 -10.50
C ARG A 464 -36.77 -37.53 -10.74
N TRP A 465 -37.66 -37.30 -9.77
CA TRP A 465 -38.62 -36.22 -9.81
C TRP A 465 -38.22 -35.19 -8.77
N LEU A 466 -38.42 -33.93 -9.10
CA LEU A 466 -38.27 -32.86 -8.13
C LEU A 466 -39.46 -32.92 -7.14
N GLN A 467 -39.32 -32.31 -5.97
CA GLN A 467 -40.37 -32.28 -4.96
C GLN A 467 -41.66 -31.60 -5.47
N TYR A 468 -42.75 -31.70 -4.70
CA TYR A 468 -43.98 -30.98 -5.00
C TYR A 468 -43.76 -29.48 -4.80
N ILE A 469 -43.75 -28.72 -5.90
CA ILE A 469 -43.62 -27.27 -5.91
C ILE A 469 -45.03 -26.67 -5.88
N PRO A 470 -45.38 -25.82 -4.90
CA PRO A 470 -46.69 -25.19 -4.84
C PRO A 470 -46.89 -24.23 -6.01
N VAL A 471 -48.09 -24.22 -6.58
CA VAL A 471 -48.51 -23.30 -7.64
C VAL A 471 -49.95 -22.85 -7.41
N THR A 472 -50.31 -21.71 -7.98
CA THR A 472 -51.66 -21.16 -7.88
C THR A 472 -52.46 -21.52 -9.13
N GLU A 473 -53.67 -22.04 -8.95
CA GLU A 473 -54.59 -22.31 -10.06
C GLU A 473 -54.77 -21.06 -10.95
N GLY A 474 -54.69 -21.24 -12.28
CA GLY A 474 -54.85 -20.15 -13.23
C GLY A 474 -53.65 -19.19 -13.31
N SER A 475 -52.63 -19.36 -12.46
CA SER A 475 -51.38 -18.62 -12.62
C SER A 475 -50.56 -19.17 -13.79
N THR A 476 -49.58 -18.39 -14.25
CA THR A 476 -48.60 -18.86 -15.22
C THR A 476 -47.28 -19.12 -14.51
N ILE A 477 -46.68 -20.28 -14.75
CA ILE A 477 -45.32 -20.61 -14.33
C ILE A 477 -44.37 -20.52 -15.53
N TYR A 478 -43.14 -20.08 -15.30
CA TYR A 478 -42.15 -19.69 -16.30
C TYR A 478 -40.90 -20.55 -16.13
N PHE A 479 -40.22 -20.88 -17.23
CA PHE A 479 -39.07 -21.78 -17.24
C PHE A 479 -37.90 -21.14 -17.98
N LYS A 480 -36.70 -21.23 -17.44
CA LYS A 480 -35.46 -20.82 -18.15
C LYS A 480 -35.09 -21.82 -19.26
N LYS A 481 -35.34 -23.10 -19.03
CA LYS A 481 -35.20 -24.18 -20.02
C LYS A 481 -36.40 -25.12 -19.95
N PRO A 482 -36.78 -25.76 -21.06
CA PRO A 482 -37.96 -26.63 -21.10
C PRO A 482 -37.82 -27.82 -20.14
N LEU A 483 -38.89 -28.14 -19.41
CA LEU A 483 -39.00 -29.29 -18.51
C LEU A 483 -40.31 -30.04 -18.78
N CYS A 484 -40.34 -31.35 -18.52
CA CYS A 484 -41.61 -32.08 -18.42
C CYS A 484 -42.26 -31.76 -17.08
N ILE A 485 -43.56 -31.45 -17.07
CA ILE A 485 -44.27 -31.00 -15.87
C ILE A 485 -45.51 -31.85 -15.67
N CYS A 486 -45.74 -32.28 -14.44
CA CYS A 486 -46.96 -32.94 -14.02
C CYS A 486 -47.64 -32.12 -12.92
N TYR A 487 -48.94 -31.95 -13.03
CA TYR A 487 -49.78 -31.16 -12.14
C TYR A 487 -50.52 -32.08 -11.18
N TYR A 488 -50.72 -31.58 -9.97
CA TYR A 488 -51.36 -32.30 -8.88
C TYR A 488 -52.31 -31.39 -8.11
N ASP A 489 -53.38 -31.96 -7.55
CA ASP A 489 -54.36 -31.26 -6.73
C ASP A 489 -53.81 -30.94 -5.31
N SER A 490 -54.61 -30.28 -4.46
CA SER A 490 -54.26 -29.94 -3.08
C SER A 490 -53.91 -31.15 -2.19
N ASP A 491 -54.44 -32.33 -2.53
CA ASP A 491 -54.18 -33.60 -1.85
C ASP A 491 -53.03 -34.39 -2.53
N LYS A 492 -52.29 -33.75 -3.44
CA LYS A 492 -51.17 -34.31 -4.22
C LYS A 492 -51.56 -35.46 -5.14
N ARG A 493 -52.83 -35.56 -5.56
CA ARG A 493 -53.29 -36.51 -6.58
C ARG A 493 -53.02 -35.97 -7.97
N PHE A 494 -52.71 -36.88 -8.89
CA PHE A 494 -52.39 -36.54 -10.27
C PHE A 494 -53.57 -35.87 -10.99
N VAL A 495 -53.32 -34.76 -11.67
CA VAL A 495 -54.29 -34.03 -12.50
C VAL A 495 -53.98 -34.24 -13.98
N SER A 496 -52.76 -33.87 -14.42
CA SER A 496 -52.31 -33.99 -15.82
C SER A 496 -50.79 -33.90 -15.94
N CYS A 497 -50.21 -34.27 -17.08
CA CYS A 497 -48.81 -33.97 -17.42
C CYS A 497 -48.75 -33.25 -18.77
N ASP A 498 -47.77 -32.36 -18.92
CA ASP A 498 -47.37 -31.73 -20.17
C ASP A 498 -45.88 -31.99 -20.42
N GLU A 499 -45.60 -32.75 -21.47
CA GLU A 499 -44.26 -33.15 -21.90
C GLU A 499 -43.83 -32.43 -23.19
N SER A 500 -44.50 -31.33 -23.55
CA SER A 500 -44.24 -30.63 -24.81
C SER A 500 -42.85 -29.97 -24.78
N PRO A 501 -41.89 -30.40 -25.62
CA PRO A 501 -40.56 -29.80 -25.64
C PRO A 501 -40.62 -28.36 -26.17
N GLY A 502 -39.71 -27.50 -25.69
CA GLY A 502 -39.54 -26.14 -26.23
C GLY A 502 -40.59 -25.11 -25.81
N ILE A 503 -41.34 -25.35 -24.72
CA ILE A 503 -42.25 -24.34 -24.17
C ILE A 503 -41.74 -23.88 -22.81
N TYR A 504 -41.64 -22.55 -22.66
CA TYR A 504 -40.98 -21.86 -21.55
C TYR A 504 -41.97 -21.24 -20.55
N GLN A 505 -43.27 -21.53 -20.67
CA GLN A 505 -44.28 -21.20 -19.66
C GLN A 505 -45.45 -22.20 -19.68
N ARG A 506 -46.20 -22.29 -18.59
CA ARG A 506 -47.44 -23.06 -18.53
C ARG A 506 -48.51 -22.33 -17.73
N LEU A 507 -49.74 -22.37 -18.23
CA LEU A 507 -50.90 -22.06 -17.41
C LEU A 507 -51.14 -23.22 -16.46
N VAL A 508 -51.26 -22.94 -15.17
CA VAL A 508 -51.61 -23.93 -14.17
C VAL A 508 -53.08 -24.32 -14.38
N PRO A 509 -53.38 -25.59 -14.71
CA PRO A 509 -54.74 -26.03 -15.01
C PRO A 509 -55.65 -25.91 -13.80
N GLN A 510 -56.96 -25.84 -14.03
CA GLN A 510 -57.95 -25.81 -12.94
C GLN A 510 -57.74 -26.97 -11.98
N THR A 511 -57.94 -26.73 -10.68
CA THR A 511 -57.75 -27.68 -9.55
C THR A 511 -56.30 -28.06 -9.23
N ALA A 512 -55.31 -27.63 -10.01
CA ALA A 512 -53.91 -27.88 -9.69
C ALA A 512 -53.39 -26.92 -8.60
N ALA A 513 -52.77 -27.50 -7.58
CA ALA A 513 -52.14 -26.79 -6.47
C ALA A 513 -50.62 -27.07 -6.38
N PHE A 514 -50.13 -28.11 -7.05
CA PHE A 514 -48.71 -28.44 -7.09
C PHE A 514 -48.27 -28.87 -8.48
N ILE A 515 -46.99 -28.69 -8.76
CA ILE A 515 -46.28 -29.29 -9.89
C ILE A 515 -45.15 -30.19 -9.42
N ARG A 516 -44.80 -31.14 -10.27
CA ARG A 516 -43.50 -31.83 -10.24
C ARG A 516 -42.88 -31.76 -11.62
N CYS A 517 -41.57 -31.62 -11.67
CA CYS A 517 -40.83 -31.51 -12.91
C CYS A 517 -39.73 -32.56 -13.02
N ARG A 518 -39.36 -32.87 -14.27
CA ARG A 518 -38.23 -33.72 -14.63
C ARG A 518 -37.61 -33.25 -15.93
N THR A 519 -36.34 -33.58 -16.13
CA THR A 519 -35.68 -33.45 -17.44
C THR A 519 -36.21 -34.51 -18.42
N PHE A 520 -35.96 -34.31 -19.71
CA PHE A 520 -36.25 -35.32 -20.73
C PHE A 520 -35.31 -36.54 -20.56
N ALA A 521 -35.72 -37.71 -21.08
CA ALA A 521 -35.02 -38.96 -20.85
C ALA A 521 -33.60 -38.96 -21.46
N GLY A 522 -32.57 -39.19 -20.63
CA GLY A 522 -31.15 -39.22 -21.04
C GLY A 522 -30.27 -38.16 -20.37
N ASP A 523 -30.84 -37.07 -19.85
CA ASP A 523 -30.10 -35.83 -19.53
C ASP A 523 -29.64 -35.68 -18.06
N PHE A 524 -29.94 -36.62 -17.17
CA PHE A 524 -29.66 -36.41 -15.73
C PHE A 524 -28.16 -36.50 -15.36
N ALA A 525 -27.35 -37.18 -16.18
CA ALA A 525 -25.89 -37.18 -15.99
C ALA A 525 -25.26 -35.80 -16.29
N ASP A 526 -25.97 -34.98 -17.09
CA ASP A 526 -25.57 -33.64 -17.53
C ASP A 526 -26.44 -32.53 -16.89
N PHE A 527 -27.14 -32.82 -15.78
CA PHE A 527 -28.00 -31.85 -15.10
C PHE A 527 -27.16 -30.77 -14.39
N ASN A 528 -26.89 -29.69 -15.10
CA ASN A 528 -26.35 -28.47 -14.51
C ASN A 528 -27.50 -27.62 -13.95
N HIS A 529 -27.61 -27.53 -12.62
CA HIS A 529 -28.67 -26.77 -11.95
C HIS A 529 -28.77 -25.30 -12.40
N ARG A 530 -27.66 -24.69 -12.83
CA ARG A 530 -27.61 -23.29 -13.32
C ARG A 530 -28.33 -23.07 -14.66
N ASP A 531 -28.66 -24.15 -15.33
CA ASP A 531 -29.36 -24.12 -16.61
C ASP A 531 -30.88 -24.03 -16.45
N TYR A 532 -31.42 -24.35 -15.27
CA TYR A 532 -32.85 -24.45 -15.02
C TYR A 532 -33.30 -23.47 -13.94
N MET A 533 -34.44 -22.83 -14.17
CA MET A 533 -35.15 -21.99 -13.20
C MET A 533 -36.64 -22.06 -13.50
N ILE A 534 -37.44 -22.14 -12.45
CA ILE A 534 -38.90 -22.04 -12.50
C ILE A 534 -39.29 -20.80 -11.70
N SER A 535 -40.18 -19.96 -12.23
CA SER A 535 -40.64 -18.75 -11.55
C SER A 535 -42.12 -18.49 -11.81
N ASN A 536 -42.77 -17.75 -10.93
CA ASN A 536 -44.11 -17.18 -11.18
C ASN A 536 -44.05 -15.87 -12.00
N ASN A 537 -42.84 -15.37 -12.26
CA ASN A 537 -42.56 -14.16 -13.01
C ASN A 537 -41.70 -14.46 -14.25
N PRO A 538 -41.70 -13.59 -15.28
CA PRO A 538 -40.72 -13.66 -16.36
C PRO A 538 -39.28 -13.78 -15.82
N ILE A 539 -38.53 -14.75 -16.32
CA ILE A 539 -37.14 -14.99 -15.90
C ILE A 539 -36.22 -14.14 -16.77
N SER A 540 -35.57 -13.14 -16.18
CA SER A 540 -34.56 -12.30 -16.85
C SER A 540 -33.12 -12.79 -16.60
N ALA A 541 -32.89 -13.40 -15.43
CA ALA A 541 -31.62 -14.01 -15.05
C ALA A 541 -31.89 -15.24 -14.18
N TRP A 542 -30.93 -16.15 -14.13
CA TRP A 542 -30.99 -17.26 -13.18
C TRP A 542 -30.58 -16.80 -11.80
N GLU A 543 -31.29 -17.26 -10.79
CA GLU A 543 -30.94 -17.09 -9.38
C GLU A 543 -31.07 -18.43 -8.64
N PRO A 544 -30.34 -18.62 -7.52
CA PRO A 544 -30.44 -19.81 -6.70
C PRO A 544 -31.77 -19.89 -5.95
N TYR A 545 -32.17 -21.11 -5.60
CA TYR A 545 -33.35 -21.34 -4.76
C TYR A 545 -33.07 -20.98 -3.31
N THR A 546 -33.84 -20.02 -2.79
CA THR A 546 -33.73 -19.49 -1.42
C THR A 546 -35.07 -19.61 -0.71
N GLY A 547 -35.76 -20.75 -0.89
CA GLY A 547 -37.05 -20.99 -0.22
C GLY A 547 -38.17 -20.04 -0.65
N GLY A 548 -38.04 -19.39 -1.82
CA GLY A 548 -38.96 -18.34 -2.26
C GLY A 548 -38.74 -16.97 -1.61
N LYS A 549 -37.62 -16.77 -0.91
CA LYS A 549 -37.31 -15.52 -0.18
C LYS A 549 -36.14 -14.78 -0.82
N PRO A 550 -36.11 -13.44 -0.80
CA PRO A 550 -34.95 -12.68 -1.25
C PRO A 550 -33.68 -13.04 -0.49
N SER A 551 -32.54 -12.84 -1.14
CA SER A 551 -31.21 -13.04 -0.61
C SER A 551 -30.28 -11.92 -1.09
N PRO A 552 -29.57 -11.21 -0.18
CA PRO A 552 -29.48 -11.46 1.25
C PRO A 552 -30.79 -11.20 2.03
N SER A 553 -31.00 -12.03 3.05
CA SER A 553 -32.02 -11.92 4.11
C SER A 553 -31.44 -12.50 5.40
N GLU A 554 -32.09 -12.30 6.55
CA GLU A 554 -31.70 -12.95 7.81
C GLU A 554 -31.59 -14.48 7.69
N GLU A 555 -32.45 -15.10 6.89
CA GLU A 555 -32.47 -16.56 6.68
C GLU A 555 -31.47 -17.03 5.62
N TYR A 556 -31.18 -16.18 4.63
CA TYR A 556 -30.25 -16.45 3.55
C TYR A 556 -29.21 -15.33 3.41
N PRO A 557 -28.37 -15.08 4.42
CA PRO A 557 -27.40 -14.00 4.37
C PRO A 557 -26.35 -14.26 3.29
N GLN A 558 -25.79 -13.20 2.70
CA GLN A 558 -24.81 -13.31 1.63
C GLN A 558 -23.48 -12.66 1.97
N PRO A 559 -22.36 -13.29 1.61
CA PRO A 559 -21.05 -12.68 1.76
C PRO A 559 -20.87 -11.55 0.73
N LEU A 560 -20.33 -10.43 1.20
CA LEU A 560 -19.67 -9.40 0.43
C LEU A 560 -18.19 -9.43 0.81
N ASP A 561 -17.35 -9.91 -0.11
CA ASP A 561 -15.92 -10.07 0.14
C ASP A 561 -15.15 -8.82 -0.28
N VAL A 562 -14.43 -8.23 0.68
CA VAL A 562 -13.42 -7.19 0.43
C VAL A 562 -12.07 -7.89 0.30
N THR A 563 -11.55 -7.97 -0.92
CA THR A 563 -10.25 -8.60 -1.19
C THR A 563 -9.21 -7.59 -1.63
N VAL A 564 -8.10 -7.53 -0.92
CA VAL A 564 -6.94 -6.71 -1.23
C VAL A 564 -5.87 -7.62 -1.82
N THR A 565 -5.38 -7.34 -3.02
CA THR A 565 -4.31 -8.09 -3.69
C THR A 565 -3.19 -7.17 -4.15
N GLY A 566 -1.96 -7.67 -4.20
CA GLY A 566 -0.84 -6.95 -4.81
C GLY A 566 -0.92 -6.95 -6.34
N ALA A 567 0.13 -6.46 -7.02
CA ALA A 567 0.20 -6.46 -8.49
C ALA A 567 0.13 -7.86 -9.14
N GLN A 568 0.46 -8.91 -8.38
CA GLN A 568 0.34 -10.31 -8.80
C GLN A 568 -1.09 -10.78 -8.52
N LEU A 569 -1.76 -11.25 -9.57
CA LEU A 569 -3.14 -11.75 -9.54
C LEU A 569 -3.23 -13.28 -9.66
N MET A 570 -2.08 -13.95 -9.81
CA MET A 570 -1.99 -15.41 -9.90
C MET A 570 -1.67 -16.02 -8.54
N ASP A 571 -2.65 -16.64 -7.87
CA ASP A 571 -2.39 -17.48 -6.71
C ASP A 571 -1.78 -18.81 -7.16
N THR A 572 -0.47 -18.95 -7.00
CA THR A 572 0.30 -20.13 -7.42
C THR A 572 0.21 -21.29 -6.44
N SER A 573 -0.32 -21.09 -5.22
CA SER A 573 -0.37 -22.12 -4.16
C SER A 573 -1.11 -23.39 -4.59
N ARG A 574 -2.08 -23.25 -5.50
CA ARG A 574 -2.91 -24.33 -6.03
C ARG A 574 -2.34 -25.03 -7.27
N MET A 575 -1.14 -24.67 -7.72
CA MET A 575 -0.57 -25.17 -8.98
C MET A 575 0.30 -26.44 -8.82
N ALA A 576 0.60 -26.85 -7.58
CA ALA A 576 1.42 -28.03 -7.31
C ALA A 576 0.77 -29.33 -7.80
N ARG A 577 1.52 -30.16 -8.54
CA ARG A 577 1.15 -31.54 -8.90
C ARG A 577 2.33 -32.32 -9.48
N THR A 578 2.17 -33.63 -9.61
CA THR A 578 2.97 -34.45 -10.52
C THR A 578 2.13 -34.83 -11.73
N HIS A 579 2.63 -34.62 -12.94
CA HIS A 579 1.94 -34.98 -14.18
C HIS A 579 2.94 -35.44 -15.25
N ASN A 580 2.71 -36.63 -15.82
CA ASN A 580 3.54 -37.20 -16.88
C ASN A 580 5.05 -37.11 -16.58
N GLU A 581 5.46 -37.61 -15.40
CA GLU A 581 6.86 -37.61 -14.90
C GLU A 581 7.48 -36.24 -14.63
N VAL A 582 6.68 -35.17 -14.71
CA VAL A 582 7.10 -33.81 -14.31
C VAL A 582 6.47 -33.45 -12.98
N LEU A 583 7.31 -33.07 -12.02
CA LEU A 583 6.92 -32.53 -10.72
C LEU A 583 6.89 -31.00 -10.80
N PHE A 584 5.76 -30.42 -10.39
CA PHE A 584 5.56 -28.99 -10.17
C PHE A 584 5.46 -28.75 -8.66
N SER A 585 6.49 -28.19 -8.06
CA SER A 585 6.55 -27.89 -6.62
C SER A 585 6.50 -26.39 -6.39
N VAL A 586 5.53 -25.92 -5.63
CA VAL A 586 5.42 -24.51 -5.21
C VAL A 586 6.40 -24.27 -4.06
N LYS A 587 7.23 -23.24 -4.17
CA LYS A 587 8.16 -22.80 -3.13
C LYS A 587 7.50 -21.83 -2.16
N GLU A 588 8.17 -21.54 -1.05
CA GLU A 588 7.71 -20.60 -0.02
C GLU A 588 7.45 -19.19 -0.58
N ASP A 589 8.25 -18.74 -1.55
CA ASP A 589 8.07 -17.45 -2.23
C ASP A 589 6.98 -17.46 -3.33
N GLY A 590 6.31 -18.60 -3.54
CA GLY A 590 5.30 -18.79 -4.59
C GLY A 590 5.86 -19.08 -5.98
N SER A 591 7.18 -19.10 -6.18
CA SER A 591 7.80 -19.58 -7.42
C SER A 591 7.61 -21.09 -7.58
N ILE A 592 7.68 -21.59 -8.82
CA ILE A 592 7.40 -23.02 -9.11
C ILE A 592 8.67 -23.71 -9.60
N LEU A 593 9.16 -24.67 -8.81
CA LEU A 593 10.20 -25.60 -9.24
C LEU A 593 9.58 -26.69 -10.12
N VAL A 594 10.05 -26.76 -11.37
CA VAL A 594 9.61 -27.75 -12.36
C VAL A 594 10.78 -28.69 -12.68
N THR A 595 10.61 -29.97 -12.36
CA THR A 595 11.65 -31.01 -12.50
C THR A 595 11.09 -32.26 -13.15
N GLY A 596 11.81 -32.87 -14.09
CA GLY A 596 11.43 -34.12 -14.74
C GLY A 596 11.87 -34.19 -16.19
N ASN A 597 11.12 -34.92 -17.01
CA ASN A 597 11.32 -35.00 -18.46
C ASN A 597 9.95 -35.03 -19.18
N THR A 598 9.90 -34.64 -20.45
CA THR A 598 8.67 -34.73 -21.28
C THR A 598 8.92 -35.54 -22.56
N LEU A 599 9.82 -36.54 -22.53
CA LEU A 599 10.22 -37.27 -23.73
C LEU A 599 9.03 -37.96 -24.41
N GLN A 600 8.14 -38.57 -23.61
CA GLN A 600 7.00 -39.34 -24.12
C GLN A 600 5.71 -38.53 -24.23
N ASN A 601 5.46 -37.61 -23.29
CA ASN A 601 4.19 -36.87 -23.21
C ASN A 601 4.44 -35.42 -22.77
N PRO A 602 3.63 -34.45 -23.25
CA PRO A 602 3.62 -33.11 -22.68
C PRO A 602 3.12 -33.15 -21.23
N ALA A 603 3.46 -32.13 -20.44
CA ALA A 603 3.05 -32.03 -19.04
C ALA A 603 2.51 -30.63 -18.72
N ASN A 604 1.74 -30.51 -17.64
CA ASN A 604 1.21 -29.23 -17.18
C ASN A 604 1.01 -29.24 -15.66
N SER A 605 1.07 -28.06 -15.04
CA SER A 605 0.75 -27.85 -13.63
C SER A 605 -0.73 -28.08 -13.36
N ALA A 606 -1.14 -28.00 -12.09
CA ALA A 606 -2.56 -27.95 -11.78
C ALA A 606 -3.10 -26.64 -12.35
N VAL A 607 -4.37 -26.66 -12.76
CA VAL A 607 -5.06 -25.47 -13.25
C VAL A 607 -5.65 -24.78 -12.04
N ALA A 608 -5.31 -23.52 -11.87
CA ALA A 608 -5.95 -22.64 -10.91
C ALA A 608 -6.74 -21.57 -11.66
N SER A 609 -7.69 -20.93 -10.98
CA SER A 609 -8.67 -20.04 -11.60
C SER A 609 -8.84 -18.78 -10.76
N THR A 610 -9.05 -17.66 -11.44
CA THR A 610 -9.48 -16.41 -10.84
C THR A 610 -10.55 -15.76 -11.71
N ASN A 611 -11.37 -14.90 -11.12
CA ASN A 611 -12.22 -13.97 -11.86
C ASN A 611 -11.47 -12.64 -11.98
N LEU A 612 -11.58 -11.98 -13.13
CA LEU A 612 -11.00 -10.67 -13.37
C LEU A 612 -12.12 -9.73 -13.81
N SER A 613 -12.18 -8.53 -13.24
CA SER A 613 -13.05 -7.47 -13.73
C SER A 613 -12.64 -7.07 -15.16
N PRO A 614 -13.54 -6.46 -15.95
CA PRO A 614 -13.20 -5.93 -17.27
C PRO A 614 -11.96 -5.03 -17.23
N GLY A 615 -11.08 -5.19 -18.21
CA GLY A 615 -9.81 -4.45 -18.28
C GLY A 615 -8.73 -5.17 -19.09
N THR A 616 -7.57 -4.54 -19.17
CA THR A 616 -6.39 -5.09 -19.84
C THR A 616 -5.48 -5.75 -18.81
N TYR A 617 -4.96 -6.94 -19.13
CA TYR A 617 -4.08 -7.73 -18.29
C TYR A 617 -2.90 -8.28 -19.07
N CYS A 618 -1.85 -8.70 -18.37
CA CYS A 618 -0.68 -9.35 -18.95
C CYS A 618 -0.33 -10.62 -18.19
N VAL A 619 -0.15 -11.73 -18.91
CA VAL A 619 0.43 -12.97 -18.36
C VAL A 619 1.88 -13.09 -18.82
N SER A 620 2.79 -13.44 -17.92
CA SER A 620 4.23 -13.57 -18.22
C SER A 620 4.93 -14.58 -17.32
N GLY A 621 6.23 -14.80 -17.57
CA GLY A 621 7.09 -15.66 -16.75
C GLY A 621 7.51 -16.97 -17.42
N SER A 622 7.30 -17.09 -18.74
CA SER A 622 7.74 -18.28 -19.49
C SER A 622 9.26 -18.41 -19.53
N VAL A 623 9.79 -19.61 -19.29
CA VAL A 623 11.24 -19.87 -19.15
C VAL A 623 11.78 -20.66 -20.34
N PRO A 624 12.85 -20.20 -21.03
CA PRO A 624 13.50 -20.97 -22.08
C PRO A 624 14.10 -22.30 -21.60
N ILE A 625 13.92 -23.36 -22.39
CA ILE A 625 14.48 -24.69 -22.13
C ILE A 625 14.79 -25.42 -23.44
N GLY A 626 16.08 -25.66 -23.72
CA GLY A 626 16.52 -26.18 -25.02
C GLY A 626 16.03 -25.28 -26.17
N ASN A 627 15.38 -25.88 -27.17
CA ASN A 627 14.77 -25.17 -28.31
C ASN A 627 13.29 -24.81 -28.10
N THR A 628 12.77 -24.95 -26.87
CA THR A 628 11.38 -24.65 -26.50
C THR A 628 11.35 -23.77 -25.24
N LYS A 629 10.15 -23.58 -24.67
CA LYS A 629 9.94 -22.90 -23.39
C LYS A 629 9.06 -23.74 -22.47
N ILE A 630 9.21 -23.51 -21.18
CA ILE A 630 8.18 -23.79 -20.18
C ILE A 630 7.22 -22.59 -20.24
N PHE A 631 5.97 -22.83 -20.63
CA PHE A 631 5.01 -21.77 -20.90
C PHE A 631 4.17 -21.46 -19.67
N VAL A 632 4.09 -20.20 -19.28
CA VAL A 632 3.09 -19.69 -18.35
C VAL A 632 1.90 -19.21 -19.17
N LYS A 633 0.72 -19.76 -18.90
CA LYS A 633 -0.47 -19.54 -19.71
C LYS A 633 -1.62 -19.03 -18.87
N ALA A 634 -2.41 -18.14 -19.48
CA ALA A 634 -3.76 -17.82 -19.05
C ALA A 634 -4.76 -18.38 -20.07
N LYS A 635 -5.99 -18.64 -19.66
CA LYS A 635 -7.05 -19.19 -20.50
C LYS A 635 -8.37 -18.55 -20.11
N LYS A 636 -8.96 -17.81 -21.05
CA LYS A 636 -10.29 -17.21 -20.93
C LYS A 636 -11.34 -18.26 -21.21
N TRP A 637 -12.40 -18.30 -20.40
CA TRP A 637 -13.57 -19.16 -20.61
C TRP A 637 -14.82 -18.32 -20.82
N TYR A 638 -15.74 -18.83 -21.64
CA TYR A 638 -17.01 -18.19 -21.97
C TYR A 638 -18.18 -19.07 -21.56
N SER A 639 -19.38 -18.49 -21.47
CA SER A 639 -20.60 -19.19 -21.04
C SER A 639 -21.04 -20.30 -22.00
N ASP A 640 -20.65 -20.22 -23.27
CA ASP A 640 -20.90 -21.25 -24.29
C ASP A 640 -19.91 -22.44 -24.23
N GLY A 641 -18.99 -22.42 -23.27
CA GLY A 641 -17.96 -23.44 -23.09
C GLY A 641 -16.72 -23.27 -23.98
N THR A 642 -16.69 -22.25 -24.84
CA THR A 642 -15.51 -21.93 -25.64
C THR A 642 -14.41 -21.31 -24.77
N SER A 643 -13.18 -21.29 -25.29
CA SER A 643 -12.04 -20.74 -24.57
C SER A 643 -10.90 -20.28 -25.46
N VAL A 644 -10.15 -19.28 -24.97
CA VAL A 644 -8.98 -18.72 -25.67
C VAL A 644 -7.77 -18.81 -24.75
N VAL A 645 -6.68 -19.37 -25.25
CA VAL A 645 -5.41 -19.52 -24.50
C VAL A 645 -4.48 -18.36 -24.85
N ILE A 646 -3.95 -17.70 -23.82
CA ILE A 646 -3.01 -16.59 -23.90
C ILE A 646 -1.66 -17.04 -23.31
N ASN A 647 -0.58 -16.59 -23.93
CA ASN A 647 0.76 -17.00 -23.58
C ASN A 647 1.73 -15.82 -23.64
N ASP A 648 2.31 -15.48 -22.49
CA ASP A 648 3.42 -14.50 -22.37
C ASP A 648 3.13 -13.15 -23.06
N THR A 649 1.89 -12.66 -22.96
CA THR A 649 1.42 -11.45 -23.65
C THR A 649 0.23 -10.80 -22.94
N SER A 650 -0.14 -9.59 -23.39
CA SER A 650 -1.33 -8.88 -22.93
C SER A 650 -2.63 -9.40 -23.57
N PHE A 651 -3.73 -9.22 -22.87
CA PHE A 651 -5.08 -9.57 -23.30
C PHE A 651 -6.13 -8.69 -22.62
N ILE A 652 -7.33 -8.63 -23.22
CA ILE A 652 -8.48 -7.88 -22.70
C ILE A 652 -9.48 -8.87 -22.10
N VAL A 653 -10.02 -8.53 -20.94
CA VAL A 653 -11.23 -9.09 -20.34
C VAL A 653 -12.32 -8.06 -20.55
N ASP A 654 -13.42 -8.42 -21.22
CA ASP A 654 -14.50 -7.49 -21.58
C ASP A 654 -15.77 -7.71 -20.73
N GLY A 655 -15.73 -8.69 -19.82
CA GLY A 655 -16.83 -9.03 -18.93
C GLY A 655 -17.72 -10.16 -19.46
N THR A 656 -17.48 -10.65 -20.67
CA THR A 656 -18.14 -11.86 -21.19
C THR A 656 -17.51 -13.15 -20.69
N GLU A 657 -16.32 -13.05 -20.10
CA GLU A 657 -15.61 -14.20 -19.55
C GLU A 657 -16.22 -14.69 -18.23
N THR A 658 -16.36 -16.01 -18.11
CA THR A 658 -16.87 -16.65 -16.88
C THR A 658 -15.78 -16.88 -15.84
N LYS A 659 -14.53 -17.06 -16.28
CA LYS A 659 -13.34 -17.19 -15.44
C LYS A 659 -12.05 -17.12 -16.27
N ILE A 660 -10.95 -16.86 -15.59
CA ILE A 660 -9.59 -16.95 -16.12
C ILE A 660 -8.86 -18.10 -15.44
N ASP A 661 -8.55 -19.14 -16.20
CA ASP A 661 -7.67 -20.22 -15.75
C ASP A 661 -6.21 -19.86 -16.02
N TYR A 662 -5.31 -20.35 -15.18
CA TYR A 662 -3.88 -20.21 -15.39
C TYR A 662 -3.13 -21.48 -15.00
N PHE A 663 -2.07 -21.78 -15.76
CA PHE A 663 -1.29 -22.99 -15.61
C PHE A 663 0.07 -22.88 -16.31
N ILE A 664 1.00 -23.75 -15.92
CA ILE A 664 2.27 -23.96 -16.62
C ILE A 664 2.13 -25.14 -17.56
N GLN A 665 2.62 -25.02 -18.79
CA GLN A 665 2.63 -26.09 -19.79
C GLN A 665 4.04 -26.34 -20.37
N LEU A 666 4.36 -27.60 -20.57
CA LEU A 666 5.56 -28.06 -21.26
C LEU A 666 5.17 -28.91 -22.47
N ASN A 667 5.85 -28.65 -23.59
CA ASN A 667 5.71 -29.47 -24.79
C ASN A 667 6.47 -30.79 -24.64
N GLN A 668 6.10 -31.78 -25.46
CA GLN A 668 6.83 -33.04 -25.58
C GLN A 668 8.26 -32.81 -26.12
N GLY A 669 9.19 -33.69 -25.73
CA GLY A 669 10.53 -33.80 -26.30
C GLY A 669 11.66 -33.19 -25.47
N ILE A 670 11.42 -32.86 -24.19
CA ILE A 670 12.44 -32.26 -23.32
C ILE A 670 13.10 -33.37 -22.49
N SER A 671 14.44 -33.50 -22.58
CA SER A 671 15.24 -34.38 -21.73
C SER A 671 15.22 -33.94 -20.27
N GLU A 672 15.78 -34.72 -19.36
CA GLU A 672 15.80 -34.39 -17.92
C GLU A 672 16.20 -32.93 -17.64
N PHE A 673 15.37 -32.25 -16.84
CA PHE A 673 15.52 -30.83 -16.54
C PHE A 673 15.13 -30.48 -15.11
N SER A 674 15.63 -29.33 -14.66
CA SER A 674 15.27 -28.67 -13.40
C SER A 674 15.31 -27.16 -13.61
N LYS A 675 14.15 -26.50 -13.48
CA LYS A 675 14.00 -25.05 -13.69
C LYS A 675 13.04 -24.46 -12.68
N ILE A 676 13.32 -23.24 -12.25
CA ILE A 676 12.39 -22.44 -11.46
C ILE A 676 11.66 -21.51 -12.42
N VAL A 677 10.34 -21.43 -12.29
CA VAL A 677 9.45 -20.59 -13.09
C VAL A 677 8.83 -19.55 -12.16
N TYR A 678 8.77 -18.31 -12.65
CA TYR A 678 8.23 -17.15 -11.93
C TYR A 678 6.99 -16.65 -12.66
N PRO A 679 5.85 -17.36 -12.56
CA PRO A 679 4.65 -17.00 -13.29
C PRO A 679 4.06 -15.69 -12.75
N MET A 680 3.61 -14.82 -13.65
CA MET A 680 3.00 -13.53 -13.31
C MET A 680 1.73 -13.30 -14.11
N LEU A 681 0.69 -12.82 -13.43
CA LEU A 681 -0.49 -12.23 -14.03
C LEU A 681 -0.69 -10.86 -13.39
N ASN A 682 -0.66 -9.78 -14.16
CA ASN A 682 -0.85 -8.43 -13.65
C ASN A 682 -1.89 -7.64 -14.46
N ALA A 683 -2.46 -6.60 -13.84
CA ALA A 683 -3.26 -5.61 -14.55
C ALA A 683 -2.38 -4.70 -15.41
N GLY A 684 -2.90 -4.26 -16.56
CA GLY A 684 -2.21 -3.45 -17.54
C GLY A 684 -1.64 -4.24 -18.74
N PRO A 685 -1.23 -3.55 -19.82
CA PRO A 685 -0.76 -4.17 -21.05
C PRO A 685 0.69 -4.66 -20.98
N THR A 686 1.43 -4.31 -19.93
CA THR A 686 2.87 -4.56 -19.81
C THR A 686 3.15 -5.55 -18.70
N ALA A 687 4.03 -6.52 -18.97
CA ALA A 687 4.50 -7.46 -17.96
C ALA A 687 5.27 -6.69 -16.87
N LEU A 688 4.84 -6.84 -15.61
CA LEU A 688 5.55 -6.29 -14.46
C LEU A 688 6.69 -7.23 -14.02
N PRO A 689 7.70 -6.72 -13.29
CA PRO A 689 8.63 -7.57 -12.56
C PRO A 689 7.88 -8.56 -11.67
N TRP A 690 8.39 -9.80 -11.59
CA TRP A 690 7.75 -10.81 -10.77
C TRP A 690 7.79 -10.45 -9.29
N GLN A 691 6.69 -10.70 -8.61
CA GLN A 691 6.56 -10.69 -7.16
C GLN A 691 5.64 -11.82 -6.70
N SER A 692 5.77 -12.21 -5.44
CA SER A 692 4.92 -13.22 -4.81
C SER A 692 3.46 -12.76 -4.78
N TYR A 693 2.53 -13.71 -4.85
CA TYR A 693 1.11 -13.41 -4.66
C TYR A 693 0.88 -12.97 -3.21
N GLN A 694 0.25 -11.81 -3.04
CA GLN A 694 -0.13 -11.26 -1.75
C GLN A 694 -1.62 -10.98 -1.77
N SER A 695 -2.33 -11.41 -0.74
CA SER A 695 -3.77 -11.25 -0.62
C SER A 695 -4.20 -11.16 0.84
N GLY A 696 -5.21 -10.33 1.10
CA GLY A 696 -5.97 -10.30 2.34
C GLY A 696 -7.45 -10.16 2.02
N THR A 697 -8.30 -10.93 2.69
CA THR A 697 -9.76 -10.89 2.47
C THR A 697 -10.49 -10.70 3.79
N ALA A 698 -11.45 -9.81 3.79
CA ALA A 698 -12.43 -9.65 4.85
C ALA A 698 -13.83 -9.88 4.28
N THR A 699 -14.58 -10.80 4.89
CA THR A 699 -15.96 -11.11 4.48
C THR A 699 -16.94 -10.36 5.37
N ILE A 700 -17.85 -9.63 4.73
CA ILE A 700 -18.98 -8.96 5.38
C ILE A 700 -20.23 -9.76 5.10
N THR A 701 -20.95 -10.16 6.14
CA THR A 701 -22.21 -10.88 5.99
C THR A 701 -23.36 -9.88 5.90
N LEU A 702 -23.96 -9.76 4.72
CA LEU A 702 -25.14 -8.95 4.51
C LEU A 702 -26.39 -9.77 4.83
N THR A 703 -27.26 -9.23 5.68
CA THR A 703 -28.64 -9.72 5.88
C THR A 703 -29.65 -8.91 5.08
N GLU A 704 -29.25 -7.78 4.49
CA GLU A 704 -30.02 -7.02 3.51
C GLU A 704 -29.07 -6.42 2.47
N PRO A 705 -29.50 -6.26 1.20
CA PRO A 705 -28.68 -5.64 0.16
C PRO A 705 -28.29 -4.20 0.53
N LEU A 706 -27.20 -3.67 -0.05
CA LEU A 706 -26.87 -2.25 0.04
C LEU A 706 -27.61 -1.50 -1.07
N HIS A 707 -28.61 -0.72 -0.70
CA HIS A 707 -29.46 -0.02 -1.65
C HIS A 707 -28.87 1.32 -2.07
N GLY A 708 -29.30 1.83 -3.24
CA GLY A 708 -28.86 3.12 -3.75
C GLY A 708 -29.87 3.76 -4.68
N ILE A 709 -30.27 4.99 -4.39
CA ILE A 709 -31.22 5.76 -5.19
C ILE A 709 -30.60 7.13 -5.55
N GLY A 710 -30.50 7.46 -6.84
CA GLY A 710 -29.96 8.75 -7.29
C GLY A 710 -28.47 8.88 -6.95
N ASP A 711 -28.10 9.75 -6.01
CA ASP A 711 -26.75 9.87 -5.44
C ASP A 711 -26.65 9.36 -3.99
N VAL A 712 -27.77 8.91 -3.41
CA VAL A 712 -27.86 8.54 -1.99
C VAL A 712 -27.79 7.02 -1.87
N ARG A 713 -26.90 6.53 -1.00
CA ARG A 713 -26.51 5.12 -0.90
C ARG A 713 -26.48 4.65 0.54
N ASP A 714 -26.81 3.38 0.74
CA ASP A 714 -26.33 2.63 1.90
C ASP A 714 -24.82 2.45 1.77
N ARG A 715 -24.09 2.59 2.88
CA ARG A 715 -22.62 2.60 2.86
C ARG A 715 -22.04 1.77 3.98
N ILE A 716 -21.15 0.85 3.64
CA ILE A 716 -20.24 0.27 4.61
C ILE A 716 -19.08 1.23 4.77
N MET A 717 -18.83 1.70 5.99
CA MET A 717 -17.75 2.65 6.28
C MET A 717 -17.24 2.48 7.72
N CYS A 718 -16.08 3.07 8.01
CA CYS A 718 -15.53 3.15 9.36
C CYS A 718 -15.86 4.53 9.95
N LYS A 719 -16.71 4.58 10.99
CA LYS A 719 -17.07 5.82 11.69
C LYS A 719 -16.49 5.79 13.09
N ASP A 720 -15.66 6.78 13.42
CA ASP A 720 -15.03 6.90 14.74
C ASP A 720 -14.31 5.61 15.20
N GLY A 721 -13.71 4.88 14.24
CA GLY A 721 -12.97 3.64 14.50
C GLY A 721 -13.81 2.36 14.57
N GLU A 722 -15.12 2.44 14.34
CA GLU A 722 -16.05 1.31 14.27
C GLU A 722 -16.59 1.13 12.84
N TRP A 723 -16.45 -0.06 12.28
CA TRP A 723 -17.08 -0.42 11.00
C TRP A 723 -18.58 -0.66 11.17
N GLY A 724 -19.36 -0.12 10.26
CA GLY A 724 -20.81 -0.27 10.27
C GLY A 724 -21.42 -0.03 8.90
N ILE A 725 -22.72 -0.27 8.81
CA ILE A 725 -23.54 0.07 7.66
C ILE A 725 -24.35 1.31 8.01
N GLU A 726 -24.12 2.39 7.28
CA GLU A 726 -24.99 3.54 7.27
C GLU A 726 -26.11 3.32 6.26
N ARG A 727 -27.35 3.22 6.73
CA ARG A 727 -28.53 2.93 5.89
C ARG A 727 -29.29 4.22 5.59
N TYR A 728 -29.29 4.63 4.33
CA TYR A 728 -30.12 5.74 3.83
C TYR A 728 -31.39 5.28 3.14
N CYS A 729 -31.38 4.05 2.63
CA CYS A 729 -32.37 3.54 1.70
C CYS A 729 -33.00 2.25 2.26
N PRO A 730 -33.76 2.32 3.37
CA PRO A 730 -34.46 1.16 3.90
C PRO A 730 -35.50 0.61 2.93
N THR A 731 -35.84 -0.65 3.16
CA THR A 731 -36.84 -1.39 2.39
C THR A 731 -38.06 -1.70 3.26
N ILE A 732 -39.26 -1.54 2.70
CA ILE A 732 -40.53 -1.97 3.30
C ILE A 732 -41.27 -2.84 2.29
N THR A 733 -41.79 -3.97 2.74
CA THR A 733 -42.75 -4.77 1.98
C THR A 733 -44.15 -4.53 2.53
N PHE A 734 -45.10 -4.24 1.64
CA PHE A 734 -46.51 -4.17 1.96
C PHE A 734 -47.24 -5.40 1.39
N ASP A 735 -47.82 -6.21 2.25
CA ASP A 735 -48.58 -7.43 1.98
C ASP A 735 -50.08 -7.31 2.32
N GLY A 736 -50.55 -6.13 2.74
CA GLY A 736 -51.96 -5.88 3.07
C GLY A 736 -52.41 -6.46 4.40
N SER A 737 -51.47 -6.88 5.25
CA SER A 737 -51.71 -7.31 6.63
C SER A 737 -52.22 -6.17 7.53
N THR A 738 -52.68 -6.53 8.72
CA THR A 738 -53.33 -5.58 9.64
C THR A 738 -52.38 -4.63 10.35
N ASP A 739 -51.07 -4.93 10.40
CA ASP A 739 -50.05 -4.04 10.93
C ASP A 739 -49.77 -2.85 10.00
N GLU A 740 -50.13 -2.98 8.72
CA GLU A 740 -50.11 -1.88 7.77
C GLU A 740 -51.29 -0.93 7.98
N LYS A 741 -50.99 0.29 8.37
CA LYS A 741 -52.00 1.33 8.65
C LYS A 741 -52.43 2.06 7.38
N TRP A 742 -52.84 1.31 6.35
CA TRP A 742 -53.41 1.90 5.14
C TRP A 742 -54.69 2.67 5.43
N ASN A 743 -54.83 3.84 4.82
CA ASN A 743 -56.05 4.65 4.86
C ASN A 743 -56.45 5.11 3.45
N GLU A 744 -57.75 5.36 3.26
CA GLU A 744 -58.24 5.99 2.02
C GLU A 744 -57.98 7.50 2.03
N ALA A 745 -57.76 8.06 0.84
CA ALA A 745 -57.80 9.48 0.56
C ALA A 745 -58.58 9.74 -0.74
N SER A 746 -59.14 10.95 -0.86
CA SER A 746 -59.91 11.36 -2.04
C SER A 746 -59.01 11.51 -3.27
N THR A 747 -59.56 11.21 -4.45
CA THR A 747 -59.04 11.67 -5.74
C THR A 747 -59.85 12.87 -6.25
N ASN A 748 -59.55 13.38 -7.45
CA ASN A 748 -60.35 14.42 -8.11
C ASN A 748 -61.74 13.91 -8.58
N ASP A 749 -61.97 12.60 -8.48
CA ASP A 749 -63.22 11.91 -8.72
C ASP A 749 -63.72 11.32 -7.39
N ALA A 750 -64.86 11.79 -6.90
CA ALA A 750 -65.40 11.38 -5.61
C ALA A 750 -65.71 9.87 -5.52
N ALA A 751 -65.94 9.22 -6.67
CA ALA A 751 -66.21 7.78 -6.77
C ALA A 751 -64.96 6.91 -6.67
N LYS A 752 -63.76 7.51 -6.79
CA LYS A 752 -62.49 6.79 -6.80
C LYS A 752 -61.65 7.14 -5.58
N LYS A 753 -60.93 6.14 -5.06
CA LYS A 753 -60.06 6.29 -3.89
C LYS A 753 -58.60 6.13 -4.28
N ARG A 754 -57.73 6.74 -3.48
CA ARG A 754 -56.29 6.46 -3.44
C ARG A 754 -55.92 6.02 -2.02
N TYR A 755 -54.78 5.38 -1.87
CA TYR A 755 -54.38 4.75 -0.60
C TYR A 755 -53.13 5.41 -0.06
N ASN A 756 -53.12 5.66 1.24
CA ASN A 756 -51.96 6.22 1.92
C ASN A 756 -51.51 5.28 3.03
N CYS A 757 -50.20 5.09 3.18
CA CYS A 757 -49.60 4.46 4.35
C CYS A 757 -48.40 5.29 4.80
N LYS A 758 -48.18 5.41 6.12
CA LYS A 758 -47.10 6.23 6.64
C LYS A 758 -45.78 5.47 6.51
N VAL A 759 -44.80 6.07 5.85
CA VAL A 759 -43.44 5.52 5.65
C VAL A 759 -42.34 6.44 6.20
N GLY A 760 -42.59 7.76 6.27
CA GLY A 760 -41.58 8.76 6.58
C GLY A 760 -40.60 9.00 5.41
N GLY A 761 -39.49 9.67 5.69
CA GLY A 761 -38.43 9.91 4.72
C GLY A 761 -38.71 11.05 3.73
N ARG A 762 -37.87 11.15 2.71
CA ARG A 762 -37.93 12.23 1.72
C ARG A 762 -39.11 12.07 0.78
N SER A 763 -39.61 13.21 0.32
CA SER A 763 -40.64 13.22 -0.73
C SER A 763 -40.08 12.62 -2.02
N ALA A 764 -40.93 11.86 -2.70
CA ALA A 764 -40.60 11.15 -3.93
C ALA A 764 -41.64 11.45 -5.02
N ASP A 765 -41.16 11.95 -6.16
CA ASP A 765 -41.93 12.16 -7.38
C ASP A 765 -40.99 12.17 -8.61
N LEU A 766 -41.52 12.38 -9.82
CA LEU A 766 -40.70 12.42 -11.04
C LEU A 766 -39.57 13.47 -11.03
N ILE A 767 -39.66 14.50 -10.16
CA ILE A 767 -38.62 15.52 -9.98
C ILE A 767 -37.61 15.08 -8.91
N HIS A 768 -38.10 14.46 -7.84
CA HIS A 768 -37.33 13.96 -6.71
C HIS A 768 -37.37 12.44 -6.69
N GLN A 769 -36.53 11.79 -7.50
CA GLN A 769 -36.50 10.33 -7.62
C GLN A 769 -35.79 9.69 -6.43
N THR A 770 -36.46 9.71 -5.27
CA THR A 770 -35.91 9.26 -3.96
C THR A 770 -36.54 7.95 -3.48
N ALA A 771 -37.33 7.29 -4.34
CA ALA A 771 -37.97 6.02 -4.03
C ALA A 771 -38.16 5.15 -5.29
N LEU A 772 -38.12 3.84 -5.08
CA LEU A 772 -38.37 2.78 -6.07
C LEU A 772 -39.47 1.85 -5.54
N CYS A 773 -40.35 1.37 -6.40
CA CYS A 773 -41.41 0.43 -6.02
C CYS A 773 -41.49 -0.72 -7.02
N SER A 774 -41.62 -1.96 -6.52
CA SER A 774 -41.63 -3.13 -7.38
C SER A 774 -42.84 -3.23 -8.31
N HIS A 775 -43.97 -2.59 -7.98
CA HIS A 775 -45.24 -2.74 -8.70
C HIS A 775 -45.83 -1.43 -9.23
N PHE A 776 -45.30 -0.27 -8.87
CA PHE A 776 -45.89 1.00 -9.27
C PHE A 776 -44.80 1.94 -9.79
N PRO A 777 -45.04 2.64 -10.91
CA PRO A 777 -44.10 3.65 -11.37
C PRO A 777 -44.20 4.88 -10.48
N LEU A 778 -43.07 5.56 -10.29
CA LEU A 778 -43.04 6.86 -9.63
C LEU A 778 -43.72 7.88 -10.56
N ILE A 779 -44.64 8.68 -10.02
CA ILE A 779 -45.40 9.69 -10.77
C ILE A 779 -45.20 11.09 -10.19
N GLY A 780 -45.75 12.12 -10.84
CA GLY A 780 -45.68 13.50 -10.32
C GLY A 780 -46.49 13.67 -9.02
N ALA A 781 -46.14 14.64 -8.17
CA ALA A 781 -46.72 14.87 -6.83
C ALA A 781 -48.27 14.95 -6.75
N GLY A 782 -48.96 15.25 -7.85
CA GLY A 782 -50.43 15.28 -7.94
C GLY A 782 -51.05 14.10 -8.70
N GLY A 783 -50.25 13.15 -9.20
CA GLY A 783 -50.69 12.11 -10.12
C GLY A 783 -51.72 11.17 -9.50
N THR A 784 -51.52 10.74 -8.26
CA THR A 784 -52.49 9.87 -7.56
C THR A 784 -53.83 10.56 -7.32
N LEU A 785 -53.81 11.88 -7.05
CA LEU A 785 -55.03 12.70 -6.96
C LEU A 785 -55.72 12.81 -8.32
N GLY A 786 -54.95 12.84 -9.41
CA GLY A 786 -55.42 12.85 -10.79
C GLY A 786 -55.79 11.49 -11.38
N ASN A 787 -55.87 10.44 -10.56
CA ASN A 787 -56.19 9.07 -10.98
C ASN A 787 -55.17 8.46 -11.96
N ILE A 788 -53.90 8.87 -11.86
CA ILE A 788 -52.80 8.27 -12.60
C ILE A 788 -52.27 7.08 -11.79
N ARG A 789 -52.24 5.89 -12.41
CA ARG A 789 -51.72 4.65 -11.79
C ARG A 789 -50.24 4.82 -11.47
N GLY A 790 -49.88 4.62 -10.20
CA GLY A 790 -48.51 4.84 -9.72
C GLY A 790 -48.45 5.28 -8.27
N PHE A 791 -47.25 5.71 -7.85
CA PHE A 791 -46.98 6.10 -6.47
C PHE A 791 -46.19 7.41 -6.36
N THR A 792 -46.30 8.04 -5.20
CA THR A 792 -45.48 9.17 -4.75
C THR A 792 -45.26 9.07 -3.25
N ILE A 793 -44.21 9.69 -2.72
CA ILE A 793 -44.08 9.90 -1.27
C ILE A 793 -44.27 11.39 -1.01
N ALA A 794 -45.28 11.75 -0.21
CA ALA A 794 -45.57 13.12 0.15
C ALA A 794 -46.19 13.21 1.54
N ASN A 795 -45.70 14.16 2.34
CA ASN A 795 -46.09 14.39 3.74
C ASN A 795 -45.89 13.16 4.64
N ASP A 796 -44.77 12.44 4.49
CA ASP A 796 -44.46 11.16 5.18
C ASP A 796 -45.30 9.95 4.76
N TYR A 797 -46.18 10.08 3.77
CA TYR A 797 -47.01 8.98 3.29
C TYR A 797 -46.57 8.53 1.91
N ILE A 798 -46.45 7.21 1.71
CA ILE A 798 -46.61 6.66 0.37
C ILE A 798 -48.08 6.85 -0.01
N GLN A 799 -48.30 7.48 -1.16
CA GLN A 799 -49.61 7.66 -1.77
C GLN A 799 -49.63 6.82 -3.04
N LEU A 800 -50.62 5.93 -3.16
CA LEU A 800 -50.77 4.98 -4.26
C LEU A 800 -52.13 5.14 -4.92
N TYR A 801 -52.15 5.01 -6.24
CA TYR A 801 -53.37 4.84 -7.01
C TYR A 801 -53.25 3.62 -7.93
N LEU A 802 -54.24 2.71 -7.84
CA LEU A 802 -54.35 1.50 -8.66
C LEU A 802 -55.44 1.68 -9.72
N ASP A 803 -56.69 1.51 -9.31
CA ASP A 803 -57.89 1.59 -10.17
C ASP A 803 -59.08 2.29 -9.49
N GLY A 804 -58.90 2.71 -8.24
CA GLY A 804 -59.93 3.37 -7.43
C GLY A 804 -60.84 2.43 -6.65
N ARG A 805 -60.54 1.13 -6.57
CA ARG A 805 -61.29 0.16 -5.75
C ARG A 805 -61.35 0.54 -4.25
N PRO A 806 -62.28 -0.02 -3.46
CA PRO A 806 -62.31 0.19 -2.01
C PRO A 806 -61.04 -0.31 -1.31
N LEU A 807 -60.68 0.31 -0.17
CA LEU A 807 -59.46 -0.04 0.57
C LEU A 807 -59.36 -1.52 0.96
N GLU A 808 -60.44 -2.14 1.38
CA GLU A 808 -60.41 -3.55 1.80
C GLU A 808 -60.14 -4.48 0.60
N GLU A 809 -60.67 -4.17 -0.58
CA GLU A 809 -60.34 -4.90 -1.81
C GLU A 809 -58.88 -4.66 -2.25
N PHE A 810 -58.34 -3.47 -1.99
CA PHE A 810 -56.91 -3.19 -2.21
C PHE A 810 -56.01 -3.97 -1.25
N LYS A 811 -56.37 -4.10 0.03
CA LYS A 811 -55.62 -4.93 0.99
C LYS A 811 -55.66 -6.40 0.61
N THR A 812 -56.82 -6.92 0.21
CA THR A 812 -56.91 -8.30 -0.32
C THR A 812 -56.03 -8.47 -1.56
N TRP A 813 -55.99 -7.48 -2.44
CA TRP A 813 -55.10 -7.50 -3.59
C TRP A 813 -53.62 -7.51 -3.20
N LEU A 814 -53.20 -6.75 -2.17
CA LEU A 814 -51.82 -6.77 -1.68
C LEU A 814 -51.39 -8.13 -1.10
N GLN A 815 -52.32 -8.94 -0.57
CA GLN A 815 -52.01 -10.28 -0.07
C GLN A 815 -51.58 -11.23 -1.19
N GLU A 816 -52.13 -11.04 -2.39
CA GLU A 816 -51.75 -11.80 -3.60
C GLU A 816 -50.60 -11.12 -4.37
N HIS A 817 -50.39 -9.82 -4.14
CA HIS A 817 -49.40 -9.00 -4.82
C HIS A 817 -48.59 -8.11 -3.85
N PRO A 818 -47.74 -8.69 -2.98
CA PRO A 818 -46.94 -7.90 -2.06
C PRO A 818 -46.02 -6.93 -2.82
N ILE A 819 -46.05 -5.66 -2.42
CA ILE A 819 -45.24 -4.61 -3.06
C ILE A 819 -44.03 -4.28 -2.18
N THR A 820 -42.89 -4.06 -2.81
CA THR A 820 -41.66 -3.67 -2.12
C THR A 820 -41.37 -2.22 -2.46
N LEU A 821 -41.08 -1.41 -1.44
CA LEU A 821 -40.69 -0.02 -1.52
C LEU A 821 -39.27 0.13 -0.97
N VAL A 822 -38.38 0.71 -1.75
CA VAL A 822 -37.08 1.23 -1.27
C VAL A 822 -37.18 2.75 -1.34
N TYR A 823 -36.86 3.46 -0.26
CA TYR A 823 -37.06 4.92 -0.20
C TYR A 823 -35.99 5.59 0.65
N GLN A 824 -35.71 6.85 0.34
CA GLN A 824 -34.67 7.62 1.02
C GLN A 824 -35.15 8.21 2.35
N LEU A 825 -34.33 8.09 3.40
CA LEU A 825 -34.49 8.79 4.67
C LEU A 825 -33.88 10.20 4.67
N ASP A 826 -34.40 11.08 5.52
CA ASP A 826 -33.77 12.39 5.79
C ASP A 826 -32.50 12.28 6.65
N THR A 827 -32.43 11.26 7.50
CA THR A 827 -31.29 10.97 8.37
C THR A 827 -31.07 9.46 8.34
N PRO A 828 -29.84 9.00 8.06
CA PRO A 828 -29.58 7.57 7.96
C PRO A 828 -29.60 6.92 9.35
N THR A 829 -29.74 5.61 9.36
CA THR A 829 -29.49 4.79 10.56
C THR A 829 -28.09 4.18 10.51
N TRP A 830 -27.52 3.88 11.67
CA TRP A 830 -26.20 3.24 11.80
C TRP A 830 -26.36 1.85 12.40
N GLU A 831 -25.74 0.87 11.75
CA GLU A 831 -25.73 -0.53 12.18
C GLU A 831 -24.27 -1.02 12.30
N PRO A 832 -23.73 -1.24 13.52
CA PRO A 832 -22.35 -1.67 13.68
C PRO A 832 -22.16 -3.12 13.19
N LEU A 833 -21.05 -3.39 12.50
CA LEU A 833 -20.72 -4.75 12.05
C LEU A 833 -20.23 -5.63 13.23
N PRO A 834 -20.41 -6.96 13.16
CA PRO A 834 -19.95 -7.88 14.20
C PRO A 834 -18.45 -7.80 14.47
N ALA A 835 -18.03 -8.04 15.73
CA ALA A 835 -16.63 -7.91 16.17
C ALA A 835 -15.62 -8.75 15.35
N ALA A 836 -16.02 -9.91 14.83
CA ALA A 836 -15.18 -10.71 13.95
C ALA A 836 -14.92 -10.00 12.61
N THR A 837 -15.96 -9.41 12.01
CA THR A 837 -15.88 -8.63 10.77
C THR A 837 -15.10 -7.33 10.98
N GLN A 838 -15.29 -6.65 12.12
CA GLN A 838 -14.47 -5.51 12.53
C GLN A 838 -12.97 -5.86 12.50
N SER A 839 -12.62 -6.99 13.13
CA SER A 839 -11.23 -7.45 13.22
C SER A 839 -10.66 -7.82 11.85
N ALA A 840 -11.45 -8.49 11.01
CA ALA A 840 -11.05 -8.87 9.66
C ALA A 840 -10.81 -7.65 8.76
N LEU A 841 -11.71 -6.66 8.76
CA LEU A 841 -11.56 -5.42 8.00
C LEU A 841 -10.35 -4.60 8.50
N ASN A 842 -10.15 -4.52 9.82
CA ASN A 842 -9.00 -3.84 10.39
C ASN A 842 -7.65 -4.55 10.10
N ALA A 843 -7.68 -5.84 9.79
CA ALA A 843 -6.47 -6.60 9.42
C ALA A 843 -6.08 -6.45 7.94
N LEU A 844 -6.92 -5.80 7.12
CA LEU A 844 -6.60 -5.54 5.72
C LEU A 844 -5.47 -4.51 5.58
N THR A 845 -4.46 -4.85 4.79
CA THR A 845 -3.31 -4.01 4.50
C THR A 845 -3.16 -3.82 2.99
N THR A 846 -2.76 -2.62 2.57
CA THR A 846 -2.21 -2.41 1.24
C THR A 846 -0.83 -3.04 1.12
N PHE A 847 -0.38 -3.24 -0.11
CA PHE A 847 0.95 -3.76 -0.45
C PHE A 847 1.78 -2.70 -1.15
N THR A 848 3.09 -2.75 -0.94
CA THR A 848 4.03 -1.77 -1.54
C THR A 848 3.91 -1.76 -3.07
N GLY A 849 3.81 -0.56 -3.65
CA GLY A 849 3.59 -0.36 -5.07
C GLY A 849 2.12 -0.51 -5.44
N THR A 850 1.81 -1.50 -6.28
CA THR A 850 0.45 -1.70 -6.78
C THR A 850 -0.40 -2.55 -5.82
N THR A 851 -1.51 -1.99 -5.38
CA THR A 851 -2.57 -2.69 -4.65
C THR A 851 -3.90 -2.60 -5.41
N HIS A 852 -4.62 -3.70 -5.45
CA HIS A 852 -5.98 -3.79 -5.95
C HIS A 852 -6.92 -4.13 -4.80
N ILE A 853 -7.99 -3.35 -4.65
CA ILE A 853 -9.07 -3.62 -3.70
C ILE A 853 -10.30 -3.96 -4.52
N THR A 854 -10.79 -5.19 -4.38
CA THR A 854 -11.90 -5.73 -5.16
C THR A 854 -13.02 -6.11 -4.22
N ILE A 855 -14.24 -5.66 -4.54
CA ILE A 855 -15.46 -6.03 -3.84
C ILE A 855 -16.18 -7.08 -4.67
N THR A 856 -16.40 -8.25 -4.09
CA THR A 856 -17.17 -9.32 -4.73
C THR A 856 -18.52 -9.46 -4.02
N ALA A 857 -19.60 -9.16 -4.73
CA ALA A 857 -20.98 -9.26 -4.24
C ALA A 857 -21.91 -9.66 -5.39
N GLY A 858 -23.11 -10.16 -5.06
CA GLY A 858 -24.21 -10.30 -6.03
C GLY A 858 -24.75 -8.93 -6.47
N GLY A 859 -25.56 -8.90 -7.53
CA GLY A 859 -26.21 -7.68 -8.01
C GLY A 859 -25.25 -6.66 -8.65
N PRO A 860 -25.67 -5.39 -8.78
CA PRO A 860 -24.84 -4.31 -9.30
C PRO A 860 -23.55 -4.10 -8.50
N GLU A 861 -22.44 -3.91 -9.20
CA GLU A 861 -21.16 -3.60 -8.59
C GLU A 861 -21.25 -2.31 -7.75
N PRO A 862 -20.77 -2.32 -6.49
CA PRO A 862 -20.79 -1.14 -5.64
C PRO A 862 -19.79 -0.09 -6.09
N ASP A 863 -20.03 1.15 -5.70
CA ASP A 863 -19.00 2.18 -5.74
C ASP A 863 -18.08 2.03 -4.51
N VAL A 864 -16.78 2.17 -4.73
CA VAL A 864 -15.76 1.92 -3.73
C VAL A 864 -14.84 3.12 -3.67
N ALA A 865 -14.61 3.64 -2.46
CA ALA A 865 -13.61 4.66 -2.21
C ALA A 865 -12.66 4.18 -1.13
N VAL A 866 -11.37 4.47 -1.28
CA VAL A 866 -10.33 4.05 -0.33
C VAL A 866 -9.39 5.21 -0.07
N GLU A 867 -9.05 5.43 1.19
CA GLU A 867 -7.84 6.15 1.59
C GLU A 867 -6.74 5.13 1.83
N TYR A 868 -5.49 5.48 1.52
CA TYR A 868 -4.33 4.59 1.69
C TYR A 868 -3.06 5.38 2.01
N VAL A 869 -2.09 4.75 2.66
CA VAL A 869 -0.78 5.37 2.90
C VAL A 869 0.05 5.26 1.62
N GLN A 870 0.57 6.38 1.14
CA GLN A 870 1.44 6.43 -0.04
C GLN A 870 2.89 6.06 0.31
N ASP A 871 3.57 5.37 -0.60
CA ASP A 871 5.02 5.21 -0.55
C ASP A 871 5.69 6.56 -0.85
N THR A 872 6.21 7.18 0.21
CA THR A 872 6.87 8.48 0.12
C THR A 872 8.06 8.47 -0.83
N ARG A 873 8.75 7.33 -1.02
CA ARG A 873 9.85 7.22 -1.99
C ARG A 873 9.34 7.28 -3.42
N ALA A 874 8.23 6.59 -3.70
CA ALA A 874 7.58 6.62 -5.01
C ALA A 874 7.10 8.05 -5.33
N VAL A 875 6.47 8.72 -4.37
CA VAL A 875 6.01 10.11 -4.52
C VAL A 875 7.18 11.08 -4.77
N ILE A 876 8.28 10.96 -4.02
CA ILE A 876 9.48 11.79 -4.25
C ILE A 876 10.05 11.53 -5.64
N ALA A 877 10.12 10.28 -6.08
CA ALA A 877 10.64 9.92 -7.40
C ALA A 877 9.78 10.51 -8.54
N ASP A 878 8.45 10.45 -8.40
CA ASP A 878 7.51 11.06 -9.36
C ASP A 878 7.64 12.59 -9.41
N ILE A 879 7.70 13.25 -8.24
CA ILE A 879 7.95 14.69 -8.16
C ILE A 879 9.27 15.07 -8.84
N MET A 880 10.33 14.28 -8.63
CA MET A 880 11.62 14.51 -9.29
C MET A 880 11.51 14.36 -10.81
N ALA A 881 10.78 13.35 -11.30
CA ALA A 881 10.54 13.16 -12.73
C ALA A 881 9.76 14.33 -13.35
N GLN A 882 8.70 14.80 -12.71
CA GLN A 882 7.94 15.98 -13.15
C GLN A 882 8.80 17.24 -13.17
N ILE A 883 9.66 17.45 -12.15
CA ILE A 883 10.61 18.57 -12.11
C ILE A 883 11.58 18.51 -13.28
N ASP A 884 12.10 17.33 -13.60
CA ASP A 884 13.01 17.15 -14.73
C ASP A 884 12.30 17.37 -16.08
N GLU A 885 11.04 16.95 -16.20
CA GLU A 885 10.22 17.19 -17.39
C GLU A 885 9.95 18.70 -17.59
N ILE A 886 9.64 19.44 -16.52
CA ILE A 886 9.50 20.91 -16.56
C ILE A 886 10.82 21.58 -16.92
N ARG A 887 11.95 21.11 -16.36
CA ARG A 887 13.29 21.65 -16.68
C ARG A 887 13.68 21.43 -18.13
N ASN A 888 13.29 20.29 -18.71
CA ASN A 888 13.62 19.93 -20.08
C ASN A 888 12.58 20.43 -21.10
N GLY A 889 11.35 20.73 -20.69
CA GLY A 889 10.28 21.32 -21.51
C GLY A 889 10.35 22.84 -21.67
N GLY A 890 11.29 23.51 -20.99
CA GLY A 890 11.50 24.96 -21.04
C GLY A 890 12.34 25.49 -22.22
N THR A 891 12.66 24.65 -23.21
CA THR A 891 13.33 25.08 -24.45
C THR A 891 12.46 24.79 -25.67
N THR A 892 11.55 25.71 -25.95
CA THR A 892 11.04 26.01 -27.31
C THR A 892 10.99 27.51 -27.50
#